data_AF-A0A9D6IEP5-F1
#
_entry.id   AF-A0A9D6IEP5-F1
#
_cell.length_a   1.000
_cell.length_b   1.000
_cell.length_c   1.000
_cell.angle_alpha   90.00
_cell.angle_beta   90.00
_cell.angle_gamma   90.00
#
_symmetry.space_group_name_H-M   'P 1'
#
loop_
_entity.id
_entity.type
_entity.pdbx_description
1 polymer ?
#
loop_
_entity_poly.entity_id
_entity_poly.type
_entity_poly.pdbx_seq_one_letter_code
_entity_poly.pdbx_strand_id
1 'polypeptide(L)'
;MLRFSSLVLVLCLPGAANAQAPAEPLVQQVKNSITRGVAYLVKHQRPSGGWDDITGEKEIGFYNGGVTGLTLLALLNCDGVIDDPKLESTRKQAIARGLARLRKIESNKVYDRALQTMVFAEAGRSKENRLLIERNVQWLLAARAYRKGKFIGWDYTPSVAGQASDASNSQFAMLALWYARQAGVQVKREVWTEIRDYYARNQTPEGYWIYSTDYFGTDKPSVTMTVAGICGLMIAGSELNDGQEQKCGEYRENAPLAKGFAWLNKKFNIELDQRTYYHLYGLERAGRLSGMRFFGEHDWYREGAAYLVKRQEPAGDWKTQGGWDRWAHVNTAFALLFLSKGRTPVVISKVVHGNWPRREDDTDWNNDRSDLRHLTDYVTRSDLFGKKPLAWQTYDIRRAIEARLDKRNVLTEADEAAIVADMKQSPILYITGHESLLLPNRFQEVEIKLIKRFVESGGFLFAEACCSKPAFDRGFKQWVKNIWDQELTHLESTHAVWTCYNKIKAGDPFKLMGLQVGCRTVMIYSPQDLSCHWESNRHDKGDISQRAFELGANIIAYGTGRTPPLPRLTPIDIAGTETEITTTRKRGVFQAAQIRHSGDWQPAPKAMRNLLEHVHKLHGLDVSLKTEKLGLFDLGTVRQFKFLYMHGRDPFRVDDKKQIDNLRFNLENGGLLFADACCGNATFDKSFRQFVERLFPKQKLVRVATGPKDRDSLFGVDLNGKTLTAENIKCRIKTNGNLLAMEPHLEGIKVDGRWVVLYSKYDLGCALEGNTSPDCVGYDRASAMRIATAAVLYNARP
;
A
#
# COMPACT_ATOMS: atom_id res chain seq x y z
N MET A 1 52.05 2.57 -65.49
CA MET A 1 51.86 3.76 -64.63
C MET A 1 50.50 3.64 -63.93
N LEU A 2 50.48 3.07 -62.73
CA LEU A 2 49.29 3.03 -61.87
C LEU A 2 49.20 4.34 -61.08
N ARG A 3 48.05 5.02 -61.12
CA ARG A 3 47.75 6.19 -60.28
C ARG A 3 46.96 5.74 -59.04
N PHE A 4 47.53 6.02 -57.87
CA PHE A 4 46.92 5.91 -56.56
C PHE A 4 45.89 7.03 -56.35
N SER A 5 44.69 6.67 -55.89
CA SER A 5 43.73 7.60 -55.29
C SER A 5 43.49 7.19 -53.84
N SER A 6 43.96 8.02 -52.91
CA SER A 6 43.84 7.85 -51.47
C SER A 6 42.40 8.10 -51.01
N LEU A 7 41.76 7.12 -50.36
CA LEU A 7 40.47 7.29 -49.70
C LEU A 7 40.71 7.58 -48.20
N VAL A 8 40.36 8.80 -47.77
CA VAL A 8 40.37 9.21 -46.37
C VAL A 8 39.13 8.65 -45.67
N LEU A 9 39.33 7.74 -44.72
CA LEU A 9 38.28 7.16 -43.89
C LEU A 9 37.97 8.11 -42.72
N VAL A 10 36.85 8.82 -42.79
CA VAL A 10 36.32 9.60 -41.67
C VAL A 10 35.66 8.65 -40.67
N LEU A 11 36.29 8.49 -39.50
CA LEU A 11 35.73 7.78 -38.35
C LEU A 11 34.58 8.59 -37.75
N CYS A 12 33.34 8.25 -38.11
CA CYS A 12 32.15 8.71 -37.38
C CYS A 12 32.09 7.99 -36.02
N LEU A 13 32.41 8.70 -34.94
CA LEU A 13 32.06 8.28 -33.58
C LEU A 13 30.53 8.24 -33.45
N PRO A 14 29.90 7.13 -33.04
CA PRO A 14 28.48 7.11 -32.75
C PRO A 14 28.21 8.04 -31.56
N GLY A 15 27.43 9.10 -31.80
CA GLY A 15 26.97 10.01 -30.76
C GLY A 15 26.21 9.23 -29.69
N ALA A 16 26.50 9.55 -28.43
CA ALA A 16 25.78 9.02 -27.28
C ALA A 16 24.28 9.19 -27.51
N ALA A 17 23.56 8.07 -27.64
CA ALA A 17 22.11 8.10 -27.65
C ALA A 17 21.65 8.79 -26.36
N ASN A 18 20.96 9.93 -26.50
CA ASN A 18 20.26 10.57 -25.40
C ASN A 18 19.23 9.56 -24.86
N ALA A 19 19.60 8.83 -23.81
CA ALA A 19 18.67 8.03 -23.05
C ALA A 19 17.60 8.99 -22.51
N GLN A 20 16.40 8.92 -23.09
CA GLN A 20 15.27 9.73 -22.67
C GLN A 20 15.00 9.44 -21.19
N ALA A 21 15.01 10.48 -20.35
CA ALA A 21 14.77 10.31 -18.92
C ALA A 21 13.48 9.50 -18.70
N PRO A 22 13.47 8.52 -17.78
CA PRO A 22 12.30 7.70 -17.56
C PRO A 22 11.07 8.56 -17.26
N ALA A 23 9.92 8.21 -17.83
CA ALA A 23 8.68 8.92 -17.58
C ALA A 23 8.37 8.98 -16.07
N GLU A 24 7.93 10.14 -15.58
CA GLU A 24 7.58 10.33 -14.18
C GLU A 24 6.52 9.29 -13.75
N PRO A 25 6.74 8.52 -12.67
CA PRO A 25 5.76 7.53 -12.23
C PRO A 25 4.38 8.14 -11.95
N LEU A 26 3.30 7.43 -12.27
CA LEU A 26 1.93 7.91 -12.08
C LEU A 26 1.65 8.39 -10.64
N VAL A 27 2.22 7.73 -9.62
CA VAL A 27 2.10 8.16 -8.22
C VAL A 27 2.60 9.60 -7.99
N GLN A 28 3.66 10.00 -8.70
CA GLN A 28 4.22 11.34 -8.60
C GLN A 28 3.43 12.32 -9.45
N GLN A 29 2.98 11.93 -10.66
CA GLN A 29 2.06 12.74 -11.46
C GLN A 29 0.77 13.08 -10.68
N VAL A 30 0.18 12.08 -9.98
CA VAL A 30 -0.99 12.27 -9.11
C VAL A 30 -0.69 13.27 -7.98
N LYS A 31 0.48 13.15 -7.34
CA LYS A 31 0.90 14.09 -6.29
C LYS A 31 1.02 15.52 -6.85
N ASN A 32 1.63 15.68 -8.01
CA ASN A 32 1.78 16.97 -8.69
C ASN A 32 0.41 17.55 -9.07
N SER A 33 -0.52 16.73 -9.57
CA SER A 33 -1.88 17.14 -9.89
C SER A 33 -2.68 17.58 -8.66
N ILE A 34 -2.55 16.88 -7.52
CA ILE A 34 -3.16 17.31 -6.25
C ILE A 34 -2.61 18.68 -5.83
N THR A 35 -1.29 18.86 -5.86
CA THR A 35 -0.63 20.13 -5.51
C THR A 35 -1.17 21.29 -6.36
N ARG A 36 -1.29 21.10 -7.68
CA ARG A 36 -1.83 22.11 -8.59
C ARG A 36 -3.32 22.41 -8.35
N GLY A 37 -4.14 21.39 -8.11
CA GLY A 37 -5.56 21.57 -7.80
C GLY A 37 -5.78 22.30 -6.47
N VAL A 38 -4.97 22.01 -5.45
CA VAL A 38 -5.00 22.76 -4.19
C VAL A 38 -4.58 24.20 -4.40
N ALA A 39 -3.49 24.45 -5.14
CA ALA A 39 -3.04 25.80 -5.45
C ALA A 39 -4.12 26.62 -6.17
N TYR A 40 -4.84 26.00 -7.10
CA TYR A 40 -5.98 26.62 -7.77
C TYR A 40 -7.07 27.02 -6.75
N LEU A 41 -7.56 26.08 -5.93
CA LEU A 41 -8.62 26.38 -4.96
C LEU A 41 -8.18 27.46 -3.96
N VAL A 42 -6.97 27.36 -3.41
CA VAL A 42 -6.45 28.36 -2.46
C VAL A 42 -6.38 29.75 -3.10
N LYS A 43 -5.94 29.84 -4.36
CA LYS A 43 -5.85 31.11 -5.10
C LYS A 43 -7.23 31.74 -5.37
N HIS A 44 -8.27 30.93 -5.56
CA HIS A 44 -9.62 31.38 -5.91
C HIS A 44 -10.56 31.49 -4.69
N GLN A 45 -10.04 31.38 -3.47
CA GLN A 45 -10.84 31.67 -2.28
C GLN A 45 -11.22 33.15 -2.23
N ARG A 46 -12.51 33.44 -2.08
CA ARG A 46 -13.03 34.80 -1.99
C ARG A 46 -12.65 35.45 -0.64
N PRO A 47 -12.63 36.80 -0.54
CA PRO A 47 -12.40 37.50 0.73
C PRO A 47 -13.38 37.11 1.85
N SER A 48 -14.58 36.67 1.49
CA SER A 48 -15.58 36.12 2.44
C SER A 48 -15.17 34.80 3.09
N GLY A 49 -14.09 34.17 2.61
CA GLY A 49 -13.63 32.83 3.00
C GLY A 49 -14.28 31.70 2.18
N GLY A 50 -15.25 32.00 1.32
CA GLY A 50 -15.97 31.01 0.52
C GLY A 50 -15.44 30.79 -0.90
N TRP A 51 -16.08 29.87 -1.61
CA TRP A 51 -15.81 29.47 -3.01
C TRP A 51 -17.10 29.43 -3.83
N ASP A 52 -18.20 29.90 -3.27
CA ASP A 52 -19.51 29.84 -3.93
C ASP A 52 -19.45 30.69 -5.20
N ASP A 53 -19.30 30.03 -6.35
CA ASP A 53 -19.24 30.66 -7.68
C ASP A 53 -20.54 31.33 -8.08
N ILE A 54 -21.60 31.10 -7.31
CA ILE A 54 -22.97 31.40 -7.66
C ILE A 54 -23.34 32.78 -7.13
N THR A 55 -23.07 33.82 -7.93
CA THR A 55 -23.66 35.15 -7.78
C THR A 55 -24.50 35.46 -9.02
N GLY A 56 -25.83 35.27 -8.94
CA GLY A 56 -26.79 35.40 -10.05
C GLY A 56 -26.71 34.25 -11.07
N GLU A 57 -27.74 33.72 -11.72
CA GLU A 57 -29.16 34.05 -11.88
C GLU A 57 -30.00 32.74 -11.91
N LYS A 58 -31.23 32.84 -11.41
CA LYS A 58 -32.50 32.14 -11.74
C LYS A 58 -32.60 30.62 -12.00
N GLU A 59 -31.55 29.82 -12.23
CA GLU A 59 -31.77 28.43 -12.66
C GLU A 59 -31.58 27.35 -11.58
N ILE A 60 -30.90 27.62 -10.46
CA ILE A 60 -30.85 26.68 -9.33
C ILE A 60 -30.71 27.50 -8.04
N GLY A 61 -31.73 27.47 -7.19
CA GLY A 61 -31.82 28.32 -5.99
C GLY A 61 -30.53 28.34 -5.15
N PHE A 62 -30.10 29.54 -4.77
CA PHE A 62 -28.86 29.87 -4.06
C PHE A 62 -28.38 28.80 -3.05
N TYR A 63 -27.37 28.00 -3.45
CA TYR A 63 -26.57 27.20 -2.50
C TYR A 63 -25.49 28.09 -1.90
N ASN A 64 -25.77 28.67 -0.74
CA ASN A 64 -24.89 29.65 -0.10
C ASN A 64 -23.78 28.98 0.75
N GLY A 65 -23.56 27.66 0.60
CA GLY A 65 -22.55 26.92 1.34
C GLY A 65 -22.10 25.59 0.76
N GLY A 66 -22.80 25.01 -0.22
CA GLY A 66 -22.48 23.72 -0.80
C GLY A 66 -21.10 23.69 -1.48
N VAL A 67 -20.78 24.68 -2.32
CA VAL A 67 -19.48 24.74 -3.01
C VAL A 67 -18.36 24.94 -2.00
N THR A 68 -18.53 25.87 -1.04
CA THR A 68 -17.57 26.02 0.07
C THR A 68 -17.41 24.73 0.88
N GLY A 69 -18.49 24.02 1.20
CA GLY A 69 -18.44 22.75 1.92
C GLY A 69 -17.67 21.67 1.15
N LEU A 70 -17.94 21.50 -0.14
CA LEU A 70 -17.26 20.53 -0.98
C LEU A 70 -15.76 20.85 -1.14
N THR A 71 -15.43 22.12 -1.39
CA THR A 71 -14.04 22.59 -1.50
C THR A 71 -13.29 22.38 -0.18
N LEU A 72 -13.89 22.70 0.97
CA LEU A 72 -13.28 22.46 2.26
C LEU A 72 -13.04 20.98 2.52
N LEU A 73 -14.00 20.13 2.18
CA LEU A 73 -13.86 18.68 2.31
C LEU A 73 -12.68 18.17 1.48
N ALA A 74 -12.52 18.65 0.24
CA ALA A 74 -11.38 18.32 -0.61
C ALA A 74 -10.05 18.79 0.00
N LEU A 75 -9.96 20.06 0.41
CA LEU A 75 -8.74 20.62 1.00
C LEU A 75 -8.33 19.91 2.29
N LEU A 76 -9.27 19.51 3.14
CA LEU A 76 -9.01 18.71 4.35
C LEU A 76 -8.42 17.34 4.00
N ASN A 77 -8.91 16.69 2.93
CA ASN A 77 -8.43 15.38 2.50
C ASN A 77 -7.09 15.40 1.76
N CYS A 78 -6.56 16.57 1.40
CA CYS A 78 -5.23 16.73 0.80
C CYS A 78 -4.09 16.92 1.82
N ASP A 79 -4.36 16.75 3.13
CA ASP A 79 -3.36 16.91 4.19
C ASP A 79 -2.17 15.95 4.00
N GLY A 80 -0.95 16.46 4.18
CA GLY A 80 0.28 15.67 4.08
C GLY A 80 0.66 15.19 2.67
N VAL A 81 -0.04 15.64 1.62
CA VAL A 81 0.28 15.31 0.22
C VAL A 81 1.20 16.35 -0.43
N ILE A 82 1.14 17.61 0.02
CA ILE A 82 1.83 18.75 -0.57
C ILE A 82 3.23 18.87 0.05
N ASP A 83 4.27 18.80 -0.78
CA ASP A 83 5.66 18.98 -0.32
C ASP A 83 6.05 20.44 -0.13
N ASP A 84 5.43 21.37 -0.88
CA ASP A 84 5.69 22.81 -0.78
C ASP A 84 5.20 23.36 0.57
N PRO A 85 6.10 23.74 1.50
CA PRO A 85 5.71 24.20 2.82
C PRO A 85 4.90 25.51 2.79
N LYS A 86 5.13 26.36 1.79
CA LYS A 86 4.41 27.63 1.64
C LYS A 86 2.98 27.40 1.20
N LEU A 87 2.78 26.55 0.18
CA LEU A 87 1.44 26.19 -0.27
C LEU A 87 0.68 25.45 0.84
N GLU A 88 1.34 24.54 1.55
CA GLU A 88 0.75 23.80 2.66
C GLU A 88 0.29 24.74 3.81
N SER A 89 1.11 25.73 4.15
CA SER A 89 0.73 26.78 5.10
C SER A 89 -0.48 27.59 4.60
N THR A 90 -0.47 27.97 3.32
CA THR A 90 -1.56 28.75 2.71
C THR A 90 -2.87 27.94 2.64
N ARG A 91 -2.79 26.63 2.37
CA ARG A 91 -3.93 25.69 2.41
C ARG A 91 -4.57 25.68 3.80
N LYS A 92 -3.77 25.56 4.86
CA LYS A 92 -4.28 25.58 6.25
C LYS A 92 -4.99 26.89 6.59
N GLN A 93 -4.44 28.02 6.15
CA GLN A 93 -5.10 29.32 6.32
C GLN A 93 -6.41 29.42 5.54
N ALA A 94 -6.44 28.90 4.31
CA ALA A 94 -7.66 28.87 3.49
C ALA A 94 -8.76 28.02 4.16
N ILE A 95 -8.40 26.85 4.71
CA ILE A 95 -9.31 26.01 5.49
C ILE A 95 -9.86 26.78 6.69
N ALA A 96 -9.01 27.47 7.46
CA ALA A 96 -9.45 28.24 8.62
C ALA A 96 -10.47 29.34 8.26
N ARG A 97 -10.21 30.11 7.18
CA ARG A 97 -11.16 31.13 6.68
C ARG A 97 -12.47 30.51 6.20
N GLY A 98 -12.40 29.39 5.47
CA GLY A 98 -13.59 28.71 4.97
C GLY A 98 -14.43 28.10 6.08
N LEU A 99 -13.80 27.50 7.11
CA LEU A 99 -14.52 27.01 8.29
C LEU A 99 -15.23 28.16 9.03
N ALA A 100 -14.57 29.31 9.19
CA ALA A 100 -15.18 30.49 9.81
C ALA A 100 -16.40 31.00 9.03
N ARG A 101 -16.35 30.96 7.69
CA ARG A 101 -17.49 31.27 6.82
C ARG A 101 -18.60 30.22 6.97
N LEU A 102 -18.23 28.94 6.90
CA LEU A 102 -19.15 27.81 6.89
C LEU A 102 -19.98 27.73 8.18
N ARG A 103 -19.39 28.05 9.33
CA ARG A 103 -20.10 28.11 10.63
C ARG A 103 -21.25 29.13 10.67
N LYS A 104 -21.16 30.20 9.87
CA LYS A 104 -22.18 31.26 9.80
C LYS A 104 -23.31 30.95 8.82
N ILE A 105 -23.22 29.85 8.08
CA ILE A 105 -24.22 29.49 7.08
C ILE A 105 -25.29 28.61 7.71
N GLU A 106 -26.52 29.10 7.64
CA GLU A 106 -27.72 28.31 7.87
C GLU A 106 -28.44 28.12 6.54
N SER A 107 -28.62 26.86 6.14
CA SER A 107 -29.26 26.52 4.87
C SER A 107 -30.49 25.65 5.10
N ASN A 108 -31.49 25.77 4.24
CA ASN A 108 -32.62 24.84 4.17
C ASN A 108 -32.40 23.75 3.09
N LYS A 109 -31.18 23.61 2.57
CA LYS A 109 -30.82 22.66 1.53
C LYS A 109 -30.10 21.44 2.08
N VAL A 110 -30.47 20.25 1.56
CA VAL A 110 -29.85 18.99 1.98
C VAL A 110 -28.37 18.94 1.65
N TYR A 111 -27.95 19.32 0.44
CA TYR A 111 -26.52 19.36 0.08
C TYR A 111 -25.68 20.22 1.02
N ASP A 112 -26.14 21.43 1.32
CA ASP A 112 -25.42 22.36 2.20
C ASP A 112 -25.27 21.78 3.60
N ARG A 113 -26.36 21.28 4.19
CA ARG A 113 -26.34 20.67 5.53
C ARG A 113 -25.48 19.42 5.56
N ALA A 114 -25.56 18.61 4.52
CA ALA A 114 -24.79 17.39 4.40
C ALA A 114 -23.29 17.67 4.33
N LEU A 115 -22.86 18.53 3.40
CA LEU A 115 -21.46 18.92 3.24
C LEU A 115 -20.93 19.66 4.47
N GLN A 116 -21.74 20.52 5.07
CA GLN A 116 -21.37 21.20 6.32
C GLN A 116 -21.08 20.18 7.44
N THR A 117 -21.91 19.15 7.55
CA THR A 117 -21.72 18.06 8.53
C THR A 117 -20.45 17.28 8.26
N MET A 118 -20.21 16.88 6.99
CA MET A 118 -19.01 16.15 6.60
C MET A 118 -17.73 16.95 6.87
N VAL A 119 -17.73 18.25 6.54
CA VAL A 119 -16.59 19.14 6.81
C VAL A 119 -16.31 19.27 8.29
N PHE A 120 -17.32 19.47 9.13
CA PHE A 120 -17.11 19.61 10.58
C PHE A 120 -16.64 18.31 11.23
N ALA A 121 -17.07 17.15 10.72
CA ALA A 121 -16.56 15.86 11.18
C ALA A 121 -15.06 15.67 10.84
N GLU A 122 -14.63 16.08 9.64
CA GLU A 122 -13.23 15.97 9.18
C GLU A 122 -12.31 17.06 9.78
N ALA A 123 -12.84 18.25 10.06
CA ALA A 123 -12.08 19.36 10.63
C ALA A 123 -11.67 19.14 12.11
N GLY A 124 -12.11 18.04 12.71
CA GLY A 124 -11.72 17.63 14.06
C GLY A 124 -12.83 17.78 15.12
N ARG A 125 -12.57 17.19 16.29
CA ARG A 125 -13.55 16.99 17.38
C ARG A 125 -13.60 18.17 18.37
N SER A 126 -13.91 19.38 17.89
CA SER A 126 -14.21 20.50 18.80
C SER A 126 -15.65 20.43 19.32
N LYS A 127 -15.90 20.99 20.52
CA LYS A 127 -17.26 21.11 21.07
C LYS A 127 -18.19 21.88 20.13
N GLU A 128 -17.71 22.95 19.51
CA GLU A 128 -18.44 23.76 18.53
C GLU A 128 -18.83 22.93 17.29
N ASN A 129 -17.87 22.22 16.69
CA ASN A 129 -18.14 21.37 15.54
C ASN A 129 -19.18 20.30 15.90
N ARG A 130 -19.07 19.68 17.08
CA ARG A 130 -20.04 18.69 17.55
C ARG A 130 -21.46 19.23 17.63
N LEU A 131 -21.67 20.41 18.22
CA LEU A 131 -22.99 21.03 18.30
C LEU A 131 -23.58 21.34 16.92
N LEU A 132 -22.74 21.79 15.97
CA LEU A 132 -23.17 22.07 14.61
C LEU A 132 -23.52 20.80 13.81
N ILE A 133 -22.74 19.72 14.01
CA ILE A 133 -23.06 18.39 13.46
C ILE A 133 -24.39 17.91 14.01
N GLU A 134 -24.59 17.95 15.33
CA GLU A 134 -25.85 17.52 15.97
C GLU A 134 -27.04 18.34 15.44
N ARG A 135 -26.92 19.67 15.35
CA ARG A 135 -27.94 20.54 14.73
C ARG A 135 -28.29 20.11 13.31
N ASN A 136 -27.29 19.87 12.47
CA ASN A 136 -27.51 19.49 11.09
C ASN A 136 -28.12 18.09 10.96
N VAL A 137 -27.70 17.14 11.80
CA VAL A 137 -28.27 15.79 11.86
C VAL A 137 -29.75 15.86 12.24
N GLN A 138 -30.13 16.62 13.27
CA GLN A 138 -31.55 16.77 13.64
C GLN A 138 -32.38 17.34 12.49
N TRP A 139 -31.84 18.34 11.80
CA TRP A 139 -32.50 18.91 10.63
C TRP A 139 -32.65 17.90 9.48
N LEU A 140 -31.59 17.14 9.17
CA LEU A 140 -31.62 16.10 8.12
C LEU A 140 -32.62 14.99 8.47
N LEU A 141 -32.69 14.57 9.73
CA LEU A 141 -33.66 13.57 10.18
C LEU A 141 -35.10 14.06 10.05
N ALA A 142 -35.35 15.36 10.29
CA ALA A 142 -36.66 15.99 10.09
C ALA A 142 -37.01 16.18 8.60
N ALA A 143 -36.01 16.36 7.73
CA ALA A 143 -36.18 16.57 6.30
C ALA A 143 -36.46 15.29 5.47
N ARG A 144 -36.54 14.12 6.12
CA ARG A 144 -36.84 12.84 5.47
C ARG A 144 -38.24 12.85 4.85
N ALA A 145 -38.36 12.37 3.62
CA ALA A 145 -39.63 12.25 2.91
C ALA A 145 -40.25 10.85 3.08
N TYR A 146 -41.57 10.78 3.16
CA TYR A 146 -42.33 9.54 3.38
C TYR A 146 -43.55 9.46 2.48
N ARG A 147 -43.77 8.29 1.86
CA ARG A 147 -44.96 7.99 1.08
C ARG A 147 -45.63 6.74 1.65
N LYS A 148 -46.92 6.85 2.01
CA LYS A 148 -47.70 5.75 2.61
C LYS A 148 -46.97 5.12 3.82
N GLY A 149 -46.43 5.96 4.71
CA GLY A 149 -45.70 5.54 5.91
C GLY A 149 -44.31 4.94 5.66
N LYS A 150 -43.83 4.89 4.41
CA LYS A 150 -42.51 4.37 4.07
C LYS A 150 -41.56 5.49 3.74
N PHE A 151 -40.36 5.44 4.29
CA PHE A 151 -39.27 6.34 3.93
C PHE A 151 -38.95 6.23 2.43
N ILE A 152 -38.87 7.36 1.74
CA ILE A 152 -38.56 7.43 0.30
C ILE A 152 -37.31 8.24 -0.03
N GLY A 153 -36.57 8.77 0.95
CA GLY A 153 -35.34 9.52 0.69
C GLY A 153 -35.41 10.97 1.15
N TRP A 154 -34.55 11.79 0.55
CA TRP A 154 -34.47 13.23 0.72
C TRP A 154 -34.67 13.95 -0.62
N ASP A 155 -35.18 15.16 -0.55
CA ASP A 155 -35.28 16.11 -1.67
C ASP A 155 -34.35 17.31 -1.39
N TYR A 156 -34.23 18.24 -2.33
CA TYR A 156 -33.38 19.44 -2.23
C TYR A 156 -33.68 20.31 -1.00
N THR A 157 -34.95 20.39 -0.62
CA THR A 157 -35.46 21.05 0.60
C THR A 157 -36.45 20.11 1.29
N PRO A 158 -36.81 20.32 2.57
CA PRO A 158 -37.91 19.59 3.18
C PRO A 158 -39.15 19.69 2.27
N SER A 159 -39.64 18.54 1.81
CA SER A 159 -40.77 18.49 0.88
C SER A 159 -42.02 19.03 1.59
N VAL A 160 -42.69 20.02 0.99
CA VAL A 160 -43.90 20.68 1.55
C VAL A 160 -45.03 19.67 1.83
N ALA A 161 -45.00 18.49 1.21
CA ALA A 161 -45.94 17.39 1.44
C ALA A 161 -45.29 16.02 1.72
N GLY A 162 -43.95 15.92 1.80
CA GLY A 162 -43.25 14.64 1.98
C GLY A 162 -43.34 13.65 0.80
N GLN A 163 -43.77 14.10 -0.39
CA GLN A 163 -44.18 13.19 -1.48
C GLN A 163 -43.12 12.92 -2.57
N ALA A 164 -41.96 13.58 -2.55
CA ALA A 164 -40.92 13.40 -3.57
C ALA A 164 -39.55 13.20 -2.94
N SER A 165 -38.66 12.58 -3.71
CA SER A 165 -37.28 12.27 -3.31
C SER A 165 -36.35 12.20 -4.52
N ASP A 166 -35.07 12.44 -4.27
CA ASP A 166 -33.99 12.31 -5.25
C ASP A 166 -32.85 11.46 -4.65
N ALA A 167 -32.35 10.50 -5.42
CA ALA A 167 -31.33 9.57 -4.96
C ALA A 167 -29.96 10.24 -4.70
N SER A 168 -29.67 11.37 -5.33
CA SER A 168 -28.42 12.12 -5.13
C SER A 168 -28.45 12.90 -3.81
N ASN A 169 -29.53 13.61 -3.50
CA ASN A 169 -29.75 14.26 -2.20
C ASN A 169 -29.77 13.22 -1.08
N SER A 170 -30.42 12.07 -1.32
CA SER A 170 -30.46 10.96 -0.37
C SER A 170 -29.06 10.41 -0.08
N GLN A 171 -28.19 10.32 -1.10
CA GLN A 171 -26.80 9.92 -0.92
C GLN A 171 -26.05 10.88 0.00
N PHE A 172 -26.16 12.20 -0.22
CA PHE A 172 -25.47 13.19 0.61
C PHE A 172 -25.99 13.24 2.04
N ALA A 173 -27.30 13.16 2.25
CA ALA A 173 -27.88 13.08 3.58
C ALA A 173 -27.38 11.84 4.33
N MET A 174 -27.39 10.67 3.69
CA MET A 174 -26.87 9.42 4.27
C MET A 174 -25.38 9.53 4.61
N LEU A 175 -24.55 10.09 3.72
CA LEU A 175 -23.14 10.33 4.01
C LEU A 175 -22.95 11.26 5.20
N ALA A 176 -23.74 12.31 5.33
CA ALA A 176 -23.65 13.23 6.45
C ALA A 176 -23.98 12.56 7.78
N LEU A 177 -25.00 11.71 7.83
CA LEU A 177 -25.31 10.89 9.00
C LEU A 177 -24.15 9.94 9.33
N TRP A 178 -23.52 9.34 8.32
CA TRP A 178 -22.38 8.44 8.52
C TRP A 178 -21.17 9.20 9.07
N TYR A 179 -20.82 10.36 8.49
CA TYR A 179 -19.77 11.23 9.01
C TYR A 179 -20.05 11.70 10.45
N ALA A 180 -21.31 12.00 10.76
CA ALA A 180 -21.73 12.35 12.12
C ALA A 180 -21.51 11.20 13.11
N ARG A 181 -21.81 9.95 12.72
CA ARG A 181 -21.50 8.75 13.51
C ARG A 181 -20.01 8.62 13.81
N GLN A 182 -19.16 8.80 12.80
CA GLN A 182 -17.70 8.75 12.97
C GLN A 182 -17.16 9.89 13.88
N ALA A 183 -17.88 11.02 13.92
CA ALA A 183 -17.63 12.12 14.85
C ALA A 183 -18.23 11.90 16.26
N GLY A 184 -18.88 10.76 16.51
CA GLY A 184 -19.45 10.36 17.80
C GLY A 184 -20.86 10.90 18.06
N VAL A 185 -21.58 11.37 17.04
CA VAL A 185 -23.01 11.70 17.15
C VAL A 185 -23.83 10.42 17.00
N GLN A 186 -24.87 10.27 17.82
CA GLN A 186 -25.72 9.09 17.78
C GLN A 186 -26.81 9.27 16.73
N VAL A 187 -26.98 8.26 15.87
CA VAL A 187 -28.09 8.15 14.92
C VAL A 187 -28.80 6.85 15.24
N LYS A 188 -30.11 6.91 15.44
CA LYS A 188 -30.90 5.75 15.88
C LYS A 188 -30.86 4.63 14.85
N ARG A 189 -30.88 3.38 15.32
CA ARG A 189 -30.81 2.16 14.48
C ARG A 189 -31.95 2.09 13.46
N GLU A 190 -33.13 2.60 13.81
CA GLU A 190 -34.31 2.61 12.92
C GLU A 190 -34.06 3.46 11.67
N VAL A 191 -33.29 4.55 11.78
CA VAL A 191 -32.92 5.39 10.63
C VAL A 191 -32.08 4.60 9.64
N TRP A 192 -31.08 3.85 10.12
CA TRP A 192 -30.25 3.00 9.27
C TRP A 192 -31.05 1.87 8.63
N THR A 193 -32.02 1.32 9.37
CA THR A 193 -32.95 0.31 8.86
C THR A 193 -33.77 0.88 7.69
N GLU A 194 -34.33 2.07 7.85
CA GLU A 194 -35.08 2.76 6.79
C GLU A 194 -34.21 3.06 5.57
N ILE A 195 -32.97 3.52 5.76
CA ILE A 195 -32.02 3.79 4.66
C ILE A 195 -31.70 2.51 3.89
N ARG A 196 -31.37 1.41 4.57
CA ARG A 196 -31.14 0.11 3.93
C ARG A 196 -32.36 -0.32 3.13
N ASP A 197 -33.54 -0.29 3.75
CA ASP A 197 -34.79 -0.76 3.14
C ASP A 197 -35.25 0.14 1.98
N TYR A 198 -34.87 1.43 1.99
CA TYR A 198 -35.03 2.33 0.85
C TYR A 198 -34.18 1.89 -0.34
N TYR A 199 -32.87 1.69 -0.15
CA TYR A 199 -32.00 1.28 -1.24
C TYR A 199 -32.34 -0.12 -1.77
N ALA A 200 -32.68 -1.06 -0.89
CA ALA A 200 -33.09 -2.40 -1.28
C ALA A 200 -34.40 -2.41 -2.10
N ARG A 201 -35.40 -1.61 -1.70
CA ARG A 201 -36.69 -1.53 -2.44
C ARG A 201 -36.57 -0.85 -3.80
N ASN A 202 -35.68 0.12 -3.94
CA ASN A 202 -35.56 0.94 -5.16
C ASN A 202 -34.52 0.40 -6.16
N GLN A 203 -33.94 -0.77 -5.89
CA GLN A 203 -33.13 -1.47 -6.88
C GLN A 203 -34.04 -2.12 -7.92
N THR A 204 -33.72 -1.97 -9.21
CA THR A 204 -34.46 -2.68 -10.26
C THR A 204 -34.14 -4.18 -10.26
N PRO A 205 -34.96 -5.03 -10.92
CA PRO A 205 -34.64 -6.45 -11.08
C PRO A 205 -33.26 -6.73 -11.69
N GLU A 206 -32.79 -5.86 -12.59
CA GLU A 206 -31.48 -5.92 -13.26
C GLU A 206 -30.32 -5.39 -12.39
N GLY A 207 -30.59 -4.88 -11.20
CA GLY A 207 -29.58 -4.53 -10.21
C GLY A 207 -29.14 -3.07 -10.17
N TYR A 208 -29.70 -2.18 -10.99
CA TYR A 208 -29.33 -0.76 -11.02
C TYR A 208 -30.30 0.12 -10.23
N TRP A 209 -29.92 1.39 -10.06
CA TRP A 209 -30.77 2.44 -9.49
C TRP A 209 -30.97 3.58 -10.48
N ILE A 210 -32.08 4.28 -10.32
CA ILE A 210 -32.49 5.46 -11.08
C ILE A 210 -32.43 6.72 -10.19
N TYR A 211 -32.63 7.90 -10.78
CA TYR A 211 -32.57 9.15 -10.03
C TYR A 211 -33.78 9.37 -9.13
N SER A 212 -34.99 9.12 -9.65
CA SER A 212 -36.23 9.20 -8.91
C SER A 212 -37.33 8.47 -9.67
N THR A 213 -38.31 7.93 -8.95
CA THR A 213 -39.60 7.53 -9.55
C THR A 213 -40.62 8.66 -9.52
N ASP A 214 -40.25 9.79 -8.92
CA ASP A 214 -41.18 10.88 -8.57
C ASP A 214 -41.08 12.05 -9.55
N TYR A 215 -40.01 12.10 -10.35
CA TYR A 215 -39.81 13.09 -11.42
C TYR A 215 -39.88 12.43 -12.79
N PHE A 216 -40.72 12.97 -13.68
CA PHE A 216 -40.88 12.47 -15.04
C PHE A 216 -39.55 12.46 -15.81
N GLY A 217 -39.28 11.36 -16.54
CA GLY A 217 -38.10 11.22 -17.40
C GLY A 217 -36.81 10.80 -16.68
N THR A 218 -36.88 10.51 -15.38
CA THR A 218 -35.71 10.11 -14.57
C THR A 218 -35.58 8.59 -14.34
N ASP A 219 -36.46 7.79 -14.97
CA ASP A 219 -36.55 6.33 -14.88
C ASP A 219 -35.46 5.56 -15.67
N LYS A 220 -34.39 6.24 -16.11
CA LYS A 220 -33.32 5.62 -16.90
C LYS A 220 -32.21 5.06 -16.00
N PRO A 221 -31.52 3.98 -16.42
CA PRO A 221 -30.38 3.45 -15.67
C PRO A 221 -29.32 4.52 -15.44
N SER A 222 -28.85 4.63 -14.20
CA SER A 222 -27.86 5.63 -13.81
C SER A 222 -26.68 4.98 -13.09
N VAL A 223 -25.48 5.14 -13.65
CA VAL A 223 -24.25 4.64 -13.01
C VAL A 223 -24.00 5.38 -11.69
N THR A 224 -24.19 6.70 -11.67
CA THR A 224 -24.00 7.51 -10.45
C THR A 224 -24.95 7.08 -9.33
N MET A 225 -26.21 6.80 -9.65
CA MET A 225 -27.19 6.37 -8.66
C MET A 225 -27.03 4.90 -8.28
N THR A 226 -26.54 4.05 -9.19
CA THR A 226 -26.19 2.66 -8.86
C THR A 226 -25.03 2.60 -7.87
N VAL A 227 -24.00 3.43 -8.09
CA VAL A 227 -22.91 3.62 -7.13
C VAL A 227 -23.44 4.18 -5.79
N ALA A 228 -24.39 5.11 -5.82
CA ALA A 228 -25.04 5.60 -4.61
C ALA A 228 -25.82 4.50 -3.86
N GLY A 229 -26.53 3.64 -4.57
CA GLY A 229 -27.25 2.50 -4.03
C GLY A 229 -26.34 1.49 -3.36
N ILE A 230 -25.24 1.14 -4.03
CA ILE A 230 -24.18 0.29 -3.46
C ILE A 230 -23.64 0.91 -2.18
N CYS A 231 -23.20 2.17 -2.21
CA CYS A 231 -22.66 2.85 -1.02
C CYS A 231 -23.69 2.90 0.12
N GLY A 232 -24.95 3.17 -0.20
CA GLY A 232 -26.04 3.23 0.77
C GLY A 232 -26.30 1.91 1.47
N LEU A 233 -26.34 0.80 0.72
CA LEU A 233 -26.46 -0.54 1.28
C LEU A 233 -25.25 -0.90 2.15
N MET A 234 -24.03 -0.59 1.70
CA MET A 234 -22.82 -0.89 2.46
C MET A 234 -22.73 -0.11 3.77
N ILE A 235 -23.02 1.19 3.73
CA ILE A 235 -23.00 2.04 4.93
C ILE A 235 -24.10 1.64 5.90
N ALA A 236 -25.35 1.53 5.42
CA ALA A 236 -26.46 1.17 6.29
C ALA A 236 -26.30 -0.25 6.87
N GLY A 237 -25.85 -1.22 6.07
CA GLY A 237 -25.51 -2.55 6.55
C GLY A 237 -24.44 -2.50 7.64
N SER A 238 -23.31 -1.83 7.37
CA SER A 238 -22.23 -1.68 8.35
C SER A 238 -22.70 -1.05 9.67
N GLU A 239 -23.47 0.04 9.64
CA GLU A 239 -24.01 0.67 10.87
C GLU A 239 -25.05 -0.20 11.59
N LEU A 240 -25.75 -1.08 10.88
CA LEU A 240 -26.69 -2.04 11.48
C LEU A 240 -25.98 -3.28 12.06
N ASN A 241 -24.77 -3.57 11.60
CA ASN A 241 -24.02 -4.75 12.02
C ASN A 241 -22.98 -4.41 13.10
N ASP A 242 -22.62 -3.13 13.23
CA ASP A 242 -21.71 -2.60 14.25
C ASP A 242 -22.13 -3.02 15.67
N GLY A 243 -21.18 -3.57 16.44
CA GLY A 243 -21.38 -4.02 17.81
C GLY A 243 -22.18 -5.32 17.97
N GLN A 244 -22.56 -6.01 16.89
CA GLN A 244 -23.36 -7.23 16.95
C GLN A 244 -22.54 -8.49 16.62
N GLU A 245 -22.79 -9.58 17.34
CA GLU A 245 -22.40 -10.93 16.90
C GLU A 245 -23.38 -11.37 15.81
N GLN A 246 -22.92 -11.40 14.57
CA GLN A 246 -23.74 -11.80 13.43
C GLN A 246 -23.61 -13.30 13.14
N LYS A 247 -24.60 -13.82 12.41
CA LYS A 247 -24.40 -15.05 11.63
C LYS A 247 -23.45 -14.70 10.49
N CYS A 248 -22.17 -15.02 10.69
CA CYS A 248 -21.12 -14.79 9.72
C CYS A 248 -21.55 -15.23 8.31
N GLY A 249 -21.41 -14.33 7.33
CA GLY A 249 -21.86 -14.54 5.94
C GLY A 249 -23.32 -14.16 5.62
N GLU A 250 -24.18 -13.86 6.61
CA GLU A 250 -25.62 -13.59 6.43
C GLU A 250 -26.07 -12.23 7.05
N TYR A 251 -26.36 -11.10 6.39
CA TYR A 251 -26.15 -10.59 5.06
C TYR A 251 -27.45 -10.21 4.30
N ARG A 252 -28.35 -9.40 4.88
CA ARG A 252 -29.55 -8.91 4.16
C ARG A 252 -29.20 -8.14 2.88
N GLU A 253 -28.06 -7.47 2.89
CA GLU A 253 -27.54 -6.68 1.78
C GLU A 253 -26.80 -7.55 0.75
N ASN A 254 -26.58 -8.86 1.00
CA ASN A 254 -25.80 -9.73 0.11
C ASN A 254 -26.32 -9.73 -1.32
N ALA A 255 -27.57 -10.14 -1.49
CA ALA A 255 -28.20 -10.25 -2.80
C ALA A 255 -28.27 -8.90 -3.55
N PRO A 256 -28.75 -7.79 -2.94
CA PRO A 256 -28.79 -6.52 -3.67
C PRO A 256 -27.40 -5.96 -3.98
N LEU A 257 -26.40 -6.14 -3.10
CA LEU A 257 -25.02 -5.74 -3.40
C LEU A 257 -24.42 -6.56 -4.55
N ALA A 258 -24.62 -7.88 -4.56
CA ALA A 258 -24.13 -8.74 -5.65
C ALA A 258 -24.67 -8.27 -7.01
N LYS A 259 -25.98 -8.02 -7.11
CA LYS A 259 -26.62 -7.47 -8.32
C LYS A 259 -26.09 -6.08 -8.70
N GLY A 260 -25.90 -5.20 -7.71
CA GLY A 260 -25.37 -3.85 -7.94
C GLY A 260 -23.95 -3.88 -8.51
N PHE A 261 -23.07 -4.68 -7.92
CA PHE A 261 -21.71 -4.86 -8.44
C PHE A 261 -21.68 -5.55 -9.79
N ALA A 262 -22.51 -6.56 -10.03
CA ALA A 262 -22.64 -7.21 -11.34
C ALA A 262 -22.98 -6.20 -12.44
N TRP A 263 -23.98 -5.34 -12.19
CA TRP A 263 -24.37 -4.29 -13.11
C TRP A 263 -23.24 -3.26 -13.30
N LEU A 264 -22.62 -2.79 -12.20
CA LEU A 264 -21.53 -1.82 -12.26
C LEU A 264 -20.33 -2.36 -13.03
N ASN A 265 -19.96 -3.63 -12.83
CA ASN A 265 -18.87 -4.28 -13.55
C ASN A 265 -19.12 -4.28 -15.06
N LYS A 266 -20.36 -4.50 -15.50
CA LYS A 266 -20.75 -4.50 -16.92
C LYS A 266 -20.86 -3.09 -17.51
N LYS A 267 -21.20 -2.09 -16.69
CA LYS A 267 -21.44 -0.70 -17.12
C LYS A 267 -20.34 0.26 -16.68
N PHE A 268 -19.20 -0.27 -16.25
CA PHE A 268 -18.09 0.51 -15.77
C PHE A 268 -17.65 1.51 -16.84
N ASN A 269 -17.42 2.74 -16.41
CA ASN A 269 -16.86 3.79 -17.25
C ASN A 269 -16.19 4.84 -16.35
N ILE A 270 -15.11 5.46 -16.82
CA ILE A 270 -14.46 6.59 -16.18
C ILE A 270 -15.15 7.91 -16.54
N GLU A 271 -15.52 8.08 -17.81
CA GLU A 271 -16.07 9.34 -18.34
C GLU A 271 -17.57 9.22 -18.55
N LEU A 272 -18.33 10.04 -17.83
CA LEU A 272 -19.77 10.18 -18.01
C LEU A 272 -20.07 11.62 -18.41
N ASP A 273 -20.59 11.80 -19.63
CA ASP A 273 -20.87 13.12 -20.18
C ASP A 273 -21.69 13.98 -19.20
N GLN A 274 -21.24 15.23 -19.01
CA GLN A 274 -21.79 16.24 -18.12
C GLN A 274 -21.77 15.95 -16.60
N ARG A 275 -21.28 14.81 -16.13
CA ARG A 275 -21.27 14.45 -14.69
C ARG A 275 -20.07 13.59 -14.27
N THR A 276 -18.95 13.69 -14.98
CA THR A 276 -17.76 12.84 -14.80
C THR A 276 -17.18 13.01 -13.40
N TYR A 277 -17.06 14.25 -12.89
CA TYR A 277 -16.38 14.48 -11.62
C TYR A 277 -17.22 13.98 -10.43
N TYR A 278 -18.53 14.20 -10.45
CA TYR A 278 -19.44 13.62 -9.46
C TYR A 278 -19.43 12.09 -9.51
N HIS A 279 -19.42 11.51 -10.72
CA HIS A 279 -19.32 10.07 -10.92
C HIS A 279 -18.04 9.49 -10.33
N LEU A 280 -16.88 10.08 -10.62
CA LEU A 280 -15.60 9.64 -10.04
C LEU A 280 -15.63 9.69 -8.51
N TYR A 281 -16.18 10.76 -7.93
CA TYR A 281 -16.38 10.84 -6.47
C TYR A 281 -17.30 9.72 -5.95
N GLY A 282 -18.34 9.32 -6.68
CA GLY A 282 -19.12 8.12 -6.39
C GLY A 282 -18.27 6.85 -6.44
N LEU A 283 -17.59 6.63 -7.56
CA LEU A 283 -16.84 5.42 -7.86
C LEU A 283 -15.74 5.15 -6.81
N GLU A 284 -15.06 6.20 -6.38
CA GLU A 284 -14.08 6.14 -5.29
C GLU A 284 -14.68 5.66 -3.97
N ARG A 285 -15.87 6.14 -3.60
CA ARG A 285 -16.57 5.68 -2.40
C ARG A 285 -16.97 4.21 -2.50
N ALA A 286 -17.52 3.79 -3.64
CA ALA A 286 -17.85 2.38 -3.86
C ALA A 286 -16.60 1.50 -3.74
N GLY A 287 -15.50 1.90 -4.37
CA GLY A 287 -14.24 1.16 -4.35
C GLY A 287 -13.64 1.07 -2.96
N ARG A 288 -13.64 2.16 -2.20
CA ARG A 288 -13.09 2.18 -0.83
C ARG A 288 -13.96 1.48 0.20
N LEU A 289 -15.28 1.65 0.15
CA LEU A 289 -16.19 1.00 1.09
C LEU A 289 -16.14 -0.52 0.91
N SER A 290 -16.08 -0.99 -0.33
CA SER A 290 -16.01 -2.41 -0.66
C SER A 290 -14.62 -3.02 -0.59
N GLY A 291 -13.58 -2.18 -0.51
CA GLY A 291 -12.20 -2.60 -0.70
C GLY A 291 -11.92 -3.09 -2.13
N MET A 292 -12.86 -3.06 -3.07
CA MET A 292 -12.63 -3.64 -4.39
C MET A 292 -11.52 -2.91 -5.14
N ARG A 293 -10.46 -3.64 -5.49
CA ARG A 293 -9.42 -3.10 -6.37
C ARG A 293 -9.94 -2.89 -7.79
N PHE A 294 -10.75 -3.83 -8.28
CA PHE A 294 -11.26 -3.87 -9.64
C PHE A 294 -12.78 -3.82 -9.68
N PHE A 295 -13.33 -3.10 -10.66
CA PHE A 295 -14.72 -3.27 -11.10
C PHE A 295 -14.71 -3.89 -12.49
N GLY A 296 -15.17 -5.14 -12.60
CA GLY A 296 -14.93 -5.95 -13.79
C GLY A 296 -13.43 -6.20 -13.96
N GLU A 297 -12.87 -5.76 -15.08
CA GLU A 297 -11.44 -5.82 -15.41
C GLU A 297 -10.71 -4.51 -15.10
N HIS A 298 -11.43 -3.48 -14.65
CA HIS A 298 -10.92 -2.11 -14.55
C HIS A 298 -10.37 -1.78 -13.17
N ASP A 299 -9.12 -1.30 -13.10
CA ASP A 299 -8.52 -0.73 -11.88
C ASP A 299 -8.99 0.72 -11.76
N TRP A 300 -10.16 0.89 -11.15
CA TRP A 300 -10.89 2.16 -11.11
C TRP A 300 -10.03 3.34 -10.66
N TYR A 301 -9.12 3.12 -9.71
CA TYR A 301 -8.26 4.18 -9.21
C TYR A 301 -7.15 4.51 -10.20
N ARG A 302 -6.46 3.51 -10.74
CA ARG A 302 -5.39 3.71 -11.72
C ARG A 302 -5.92 4.42 -12.97
N GLU A 303 -7.04 3.95 -13.51
CA GLU A 303 -7.66 4.50 -14.71
C GLU A 303 -8.21 5.91 -14.47
N GLY A 304 -8.93 6.13 -13.37
CA GLY A 304 -9.43 7.46 -13.02
C GLY A 304 -8.32 8.46 -12.70
N ALA A 305 -7.23 8.02 -12.06
CA ALA A 305 -6.08 8.87 -11.77
C ALA A 305 -5.36 9.29 -13.06
N ALA A 306 -5.11 8.34 -13.97
CA ALA A 306 -4.52 8.64 -15.27
C ALA A 306 -5.40 9.61 -16.09
N TYR A 307 -6.72 9.41 -16.07
CA TYR A 307 -7.67 10.32 -16.71
C TYR A 307 -7.59 11.74 -16.15
N LEU A 308 -7.66 11.88 -14.82
CA LEU A 308 -7.65 13.20 -14.17
C LEU A 308 -6.32 13.93 -14.37
N VAL A 309 -5.18 13.25 -14.26
CA VAL A 309 -3.86 13.83 -14.51
C VAL A 309 -3.77 14.37 -15.94
N LYS A 310 -4.22 13.59 -16.92
CA LYS A 310 -4.19 13.97 -18.35
C LYS A 310 -5.08 15.17 -18.68
N ARG A 311 -6.17 15.35 -17.95
CA ARG A 311 -7.24 16.33 -18.26
C ARG A 311 -7.22 17.57 -17.39
N GLN A 312 -6.23 17.69 -16.49
CA GLN A 312 -6.06 18.87 -15.65
C GLN A 312 -5.57 20.06 -16.49
N GLU A 313 -6.28 21.19 -16.39
CA GLU A 313 -5.95 22.42 -17.11
C GLU A 313 -4.63 23.03 -16.63
N PRO A 314 -3.94 23.88 -17.42
CA PRO A 314 -2.72 24.57 -17.00
C PRO A 314 -2.86 25.33 -15.67
N ALA A 315 -4.03 25.93 -15.42
CA ALA A 315 -4.32 26.66 -14.19
C ALA A 315 -4.51 25.75 -12.94
N GLY A 316 -4.55 24.43 -13.13
CA GLY A 316 -4.66 23.43 -12.06
C GLY A 316 -6.09 22.95 -11.78
N ASP A 317 -7.09 23.57 -12.40
CA ASP A 317 -8.50 23.20 -12.31
C ASP A 317 -8.89 22.07 -13.27
N TRP A 318 -10.10 21.57 -13.06
CA TRP A 318 -10.81 20.69 -13.98
C TRP A 318 -12.12 21.34 -14.40
N LYS A 319 -12.34 21.51 -15.70
CA LYS A 319 -13.58 22.05 -16.25
C LYS A 319 -13.87 21.44 -17.62
N THR A 320 -15.14 21.36 -17.97
CA THR A 320 -15.58 21.00 -19.32
C THR A 320 -16.57 22.04 -19.82
N GLN A 321 -16.77 22.11 -21.14
CA GLN A 321 -17.82 22.96 -21.71
C GLN A 321 -19.18 22.26 -21.59
N GLY A 322 -20.19 22.96 -21.07
CA GLY A 322 -21.58 22.47 -20.96
C GLY A 322 -21.88 21.59 -19.74
N GLY A 323 -23.17 21.36 -19.47
CA GLY A 323 -23.65 20.45 -18.42
C GLY A 323 -23.33 20.86 -16.97
N TRP A 324 -23.34 19.88 -16.07
CA TRP A 324 -22.99 20.08 -14.65
C TRP A 324 -21.49 20.16 -14.40
N ASP A 325 -20.68 19.61 -15.29
CA ASP A 325 -19.21 19.68 -15.25
C ASP A 325 -18.66 21.04 -15.73
N ARG A 326 -19.50 22.08 -15.90
CA ARG A 326 -19.04 23.44 -16.20
C ARG A 326 -18.42 24.19 -15.00
N TRP A 327 -18.66 23.70 -13.78
CA TRP A 327 -18.31 24.40 -12.54
C TRP A 327 -16.92 24.02 -12.03
N ALA A 328 -15.92 24.87 -12.29
CA ALA A 328 -14.51 24.57 -12.02
C ALA A 328 -14.20 24.27 -10.54
N HIS A 329 -14.76 25.03 -9.58
CA HIS A 329 -14.53 24.76 -8.15
C HIS A 329 -15.10 23.39 -7.72
N VAL A 330 -16.31 23.05 -8.19
CA VAL A 330 -16.99 21.78 -7.86
C VAL A 330 -16.20 20.60 -8.43
N ASN A 331 -15.85 20.66 -9.71
CA ASN A 331 -15.08 19.61 -10.37
C ASN A 331 -13.71 19.42 -9.75
N THR A 332 -13.00 20.52 -9.47
CA THR A 332 -11.67 20.46 -8.85
C THR A 332 -11.76 19.82 -7.47
N ALA A 333 -12.79 20.16 -6.68
CA ALA A 333 -12.99 19.53 -5.39
C ALA A 333 -13.28 18.02 -5.50
N PHE A 334 -14.14 17.59 -6.44
CA PHE A 334 -14.37 16.16 -6.69
C PHE A 334 -13.14 15.41 -7.21
N ALA A 335 -12.38 16.01 -8.14
CA ALA A 335 -11.13 15.44 -8.65
C ALA A 335 -10.10 15.28 -7.53
N LEU A 336 -9.95 16.28 -6.66
CA LEU A 336 -9.07 16.19 -5.50
C LEU A 336 -9.54 15.11 -4.51
N LEU A 337 -10.84 15.00 -4.22
CA LEU A 337 -11.36 13.93 -3.37
C LEU A 337 -11.04 12.54 -3.94
N PHE A 338 -11.25 12.34 -5.24
CA PHE A 338 -10.89 11.09 -5.91
C PHE A 338 -9.39 10.78 -5.80
N LEU A 339 -8.54 11.73 -6.18
CA LEU A 339 -7.09 11.55 -6.21
C LEU A 339 -6.50 11.36 -4.81
N SER A 340 -6.92 12.16 -3.83
CA SER A 340 -6.38 12.18 -2.47
C SER A 340 -6.86 11.01 -1.61
N LYS A 341 -8.13 10.62 -1.72
CA LYS A 341 -8.62 9.46 -0.98
C LYS A 341 -8.17 8.17 -1.64
N GLY A 342 -8.27 8.05 -2.97
CA GLY A 342 -7.89 6.80 -3.66
C GLY A 342 -6.41 6.41 -3.53
N ARG A 343 -5.49 7.35 -3.27
CA ARG A 343 -4.05 7.07 -3.05
C ARG A 343 -3.71 6.47 -1.68
N THR A 344 -4.70 6.30 -0.80
CA THR A 344 -4.45 5.82 0.57
C THR A 344 -3.65 4.51 0.53
N PRO A 345 -2.52 4.42 1.24
CA PRO A 345 -1.68 3.22 1.26
C PRO A 345 -2.47 1.96 1.66
N VAL A 346 -2.30 0.88 0.91
CA VAL A 346 -2.98 -0.39 1.19
C VAL A 346 -2.09 -1.25 2.09
N VAL A 347 -2.56 -1.56 3.31
CA VAL A 347 -1.78 -2.34 4.28
C VAL A 347 -1.99 -3.86 4.15
N ILE A 348 -3.17 -4.26 3.68
CA ILE A 348 -3.57 -5.67 3.60
C ILE A 348 -4.55 -5.88 2.45
N SER A 349 -4.36 -6.95 1.68
CA SER A 349 -5.30 -7.37 0.62
C SER A 349 -5.97 -8.69 0.97
N LYS A 350 -7.30 -8.72 1.06
CA LYS A 350 -8.08 -9.96 1.15
C LYS A 350 -8.08 -10.66 -0.22
N VAL A 351 -7.62 -11.91 -0.26
CA VAL A 351 -7.54 -12.69 -1.50
C VAL A 351 -8.90 -13.28 -1.82
N VAL A 352 -9.39 -13.04 -3.03
CA VAL A 352 -10.62 -13.68 -3.53
C VAL A 352 -10.27 -15.09 -4.00
N HIS A 353 -10.86 -16.10 -3.39
CA HIS A 353 -10.68 -17.52 -3.77
C HIS A 353 -12.04 -18.15 -4.16
N GLY A 354 -12.15 -19.48 -4.19
CA GLY A 354 -13.36 -20.21 -4.59
C GLY A 354 -13.33 -20.75 -6.03
N ASN A 355 -14.48 -21.17 -6.54
CA ASN A 355 -14.62 -21.70 -7.90
C ASN A 355 -14.38 -20.62 -8.98
N TRP A 356 -14.01 -21.06 -10.19
CA TRP A 356 -13.88 -20.19 -11.37
C TRP A 356 -14.67 -20.74 -12.58
N PRO A 357 -15.43 -19.91 -13.33
CA PRO A 357 -15.73 -18.50 -13.06
C PRO A 357 -16.51 -18.35 -11.75
N ARG A 358 -16.25 -17.25 -11.04
CA ARG A 358 -16.88 -17.03 -9.73
C ARG A 358 -18.37 -16.75 -9.90
N ARG A 359 -19.20 -17.39 -9.09
CA ARG A 359 -20.61 -16.98 -8.97
C ARG A 359 -20.69 -15.64 -8.23
N GLU A 360 -21.65 -14.80 -8.60
CA GLU A 360 -21.82 -13.49 -7.98
C GLU A 360 -22.25 -13.59 -6.51
N ASP A 361 -22.94 -14.67 -6.15
CA ASP A 361 -23.38 -15.00 -4.79
C ASP A 361 -22.34 -15.74 -3.94
N ASP A 362 -21.19 -16.12 -4.53
CA ASP A 362 -20.08 -16.74 -3.79
C ASP A 362 -19.39 -15.69 -2.91
N THR A 363 -19.56 -15.88 -1.60
CA THR A 363 -19.09 -14.99 -0.54
C THR A 363 -18.17 -15.67 0.46
N ASP A 364 -17.75 -16.92 0.24
CA ASP A 364 -16.94 -17.66 1.22
C ASP A 364 -15.62 -16.96 1.54
N TRP A 365 -14.97 -16.39 0.53
CA TRP A 365 -13.76 -15.58 0.71
C TRP A 365 -13.98 -14.28 1.51
N ASN A 366 -15.23 -13.89 1.79
CA ASN A 366 -15.62 -12.63 2.43
C ASN A 366 -16.85 -12.79 3.35
N ASN A 367 -16.86 -13.86 4.17
CA ASN A 367 -17.95 -14.13 5.11
C ASN A 367 -18.13 -12.96 6.12
N ASP A 368 -17.03 -12.34 6.54
CA ASP A 368 -17.03 -11.08 7.29
C ASP A 368 -16.62 -9.94 6.36
N ARG A 369 -17.54 -9.01 6.10
CA ARG A 369 -17.39 -8.01 5.01
C ARG A 369 -16.66 -6.75 5.44
N SER A 370 -16.70 -6.46 6.73
CA SER A 370 -16.19 -5.25 7.38
C SER A 370 -14.98 -5.55 8.27
N ASP A 371 -14.63 -6.81 8.51
CA ASP A 371 -13.45 -7.26 9.29
C ASP A 371 -12.18 -6.43 9.03
N LEU A 372 -11.69 -6.37 7.80
CA LEU A 372 -10.48 -5.65 7.42
C LEU A 372 -10.70 -4.15 7.40
N ARG A 373 -11.94 -3.69 7.18
CA ARG A 373 -12.27 -2.27 7.34
C ARG A 373 -12.08 -1.86 8.79
N HIS A 374 -12.69 -2.58 9.73
CA HIS A 374 -12.56 -2.30 11.15
C HIS A 374 -11.13 -2.49 11.64
N LEU A 375 -10.42 -3.55 11.22
CA LEU A 375 -9.03 -3.76 11.60
C LEU A 375 -8.12 -2.65 11.07
N THR A 376 -8.30 -2.24 9.82
CA THR A 376 -7.52 -1.15 9.23
C THR A 376 -7.83 0.18 9.91
N ASP A 377 -9.10 0.47 10.20
CA ASP A 377 -9.51 1.67 10.94
C ASP A 377 -8.93 1.68 12.37
N TYR A 378 -8.91 0.52 13.04
CA TYR A 378 -8.26 0.35 14.34
C TYR A 378 -6.77 0.68 14.28
N VAL A 379 -6.05 0.14 13.29
CA VAL A 379 -4.62 0.43 13.09
C VAL A 379 -4.39 1.89 12.69
N THR A 380 -5.24 2.48 11.85
CA THR A 380 -5.17 3.92 11.49
C THR A 380 -5.34 4.83 12.70
N ARG A 381 -6.14 4.45 13.71
CA ARG A 381 -6.30 5.25 14.94
C ARG A 381 -5.16 5.05 15.94
N SER A 382 -4.36 4.01 15.74
CA SER A 382 -3.23 3.63 16.59
C SER A 382 -1.95 4.41 16.26
N ASP A 383 -0.95 4.33 17.14
CA ASP A 383 0.36 4.95 16.93
C ASP A 383 1.29 4.13 16.01
N LEU A 384 0.87 2.93 15.55
CA LEU A 384 1.72 2.03 14.77
C LEU A 384 2.32 2.72 13.53
N PHE A 385 1.53 3.52 12.83
CA PHE A 385 1.96 4.27 11.63
C PHE A 385 1.75 5.78 11.77
N GLY A 386 1.73 6.29 13.01
CA GLY A 386 1.59 7.72 13.30
C GLY A 386 0.24 8.30 12.88
N LYS A 387 -0.84 7.54 13.08
CA LYS A 387 -2.24 7.93 12.79
C LYS A 387 -2.52 8.33 11.33
N LYS A 388 -1.75 7.77 10.39
CA LYS A 388 -1.97 7.98 8.96
C LYS A 388 -3.14 7.13 8.46
N PRO A 389 -3.94 7.65 7.51
CA PRO A 389 -4.96 6.86 6.83
C PRO A 389 -4.35 5.62 6.16
N LEU A 390 -5.01 4.48 6.34
CA LEU A 390 -4.67 3.21 5.71
C LEU A 390 -5.91 2.67 5.01
N ALA A 391 -5.68 1.85 3.99
CA ALA A 391 -6.72 1.14 3.27
C ALA A 391 -6.45 -0.38 3.33
N TRP A 392 -7.52 -1.13 3.17
CA TRP A 392 -7.48 -2.53 2.77
C TRP A 392 -8.04 -2.63 1.36
N GLN A 393 -7.80 -3.76 0.69
CA GLN A 393 -8.46 -4.05 -0.58
C GLN A 393 -8.80 -5.53 -0.72
N THR A 394 -9.60 -5.87 -1.73
CA THR A 394 -9.77 -7.23 -2.22
C THR A 394 -8.92 -7.40 -3.47
N TYR A 395 -8.24 -8.54 -3.60
CA TYR A 395 -7.42 -8.85 -4.76
C TYR A 395 -7.77 -10.24 -5.31
N ASP A 396 -8.25 -10.29 -6.54
CA ASP A 396 -8.55 -11.54 -7.25
C ASP A 396 -7.41 -11.83 -8.24
N ILE A 397 -6.51 -12.73 -7.85
CA ILE A 397 -5.33 -13.11 -8.66
C ILE A 397 -5.80 -13.67 -10.01
N ARG A 398 -6.91 -14.39 -10.03
CA ARG A 398 -7.48 -15.04 -11.23
C ARG A 398 -7.94 -14.02 -12.27
N ARG A 399 -8.55 -12.92 -11.83
CA ARG A 399 -8.88 -11.78 -12.70
C ARG A 399 -7.64 -11.09 -13.23
N ALA A 400 -6.62 -10.91 -12.40
CA ALA A 400 -5.36 -10.30 -12.82
C ALA A 400 -4.62 -11.15 -13.87
N ILE A 401 -4.73 -12.49 -13.76
CA ILE A 401 -4.27 -13.46 -14.77
C ILE A 401 -5.10 -13.31 -16.04
N GLU A 402 -6.43 -13.42 -15.96
CA GLU A 402 -7.33 -13.38 -17.12
C GLU A 402 -7.14 -12.12 -17.96
N ALA A 403 -7.03 -10.96 -17.31
CA ALA A 403 -6.80 -9.67 -17.97
C ALA A 403 -5.45 -9.57 -18.72
N ARG A 404 -4.53 -10.52 -18.52
CA ARG A 404 -3.17 -10.53 -19.11
C ARG A 404 -2.88 -11.76 -19.96
N LEU A 405 -3.83 -12.68 -20.12
CA LEU A 405 -3.67 -13.81 -21.01
C LEU A 405 -3.57 -13.33 -22.46
N ASP A 406 -2.56 -13.81 -23.19
CA ASP A 406 -2.49 -13.63 -24.62
C ASP A 406 -3.52 -14.52 -25.36
N LYS A 407 -3.58 -14.41 -26.70
CA LYS A 407 -4.48 -15.24 -27.53
C LYS A 407 -4.21 -16.75 -27.40
N ARG A 408 -3.08 -17.15 -26.82
CA ARG A 408 -2.68 -18.55 -26.58
C ARG A 408 -2.97 -18.99 -25.15
N ASN A 409 -3.58 -18.13 -24.32
CA ASN A 409 -3.82 -18.35 -22.89
C ASN A 409 -2.53 -18.59 -22.08
N VAL A 410 -1.46 -17.87 -22.40
CA VAL A 410 -0.19 -17.95 -21.65
C VAL A 410 0.20 -16.57 -21.10
N LEU A 411 0.79 -16.56 -19.90
CA LEU A 411 1.43 -15.37 -19.33
C LEU A 411 2.92 -15.34 -19.68
N THR A 412 3.44 -14.17 -20.02
CA THR A 412 4.89 -13.96 -20.08
C THR A 412 5.48 -13.78 -18.68
N GLU A 413 6.81 -13.92 -18.53
CA GLU A 413 7.47 -13.63 -17.24
C GLU A 413 7.26 -12.18 -16.78
N ALA A 414 7.14 -11.25 -17.74
CA ALA A 414 6.82 -9.85 -17.50
C ALA A 414 5.38 -9.68 -16.98
N ASP A 415 4.42 -10.43 -17.53
CA ASP A 415 3.03 -10.42 -17.02
C ASP A 415 2.96 -10.95 -15.59
N GLU A 416 3.63 -12.07 -15.31
CA GLU A 416 3.70 -12.62 -13.96
C GLU A 416 4.32 -11.63 -12.98
N ALA A 417 5.39 -10.95 -13.39
CA ALA A 417 6.03 -9.95 -12.56
C ALA A 417 5.13 -8.73 -12.32
N ALA A 418 4.40 -8.29 -13.34
CA ALA A 418 3.43 -7.20 -13.22
C ALA A 418 2.29 -7.56 -12.27
N ILE A 419 1.80 -8.80 -12.31
CA ILE A 419 0.78 -9.29 -11.37
C ILE A 419 1.34 -9.31 -9.95
N VAL A 420 2.56 -9.82 -9.73
CA VAL A 420 3.19 -9.81 -8.41
C VAL A 420 3.47 -8.38 -7.92
N ALA A 421 3.85 -7.46 -8.80
CA ALA A 421 4.01 -6.04 -8.48
C ALA A 421 2.67 -5.43 -8.03
N ASP A 422 1.57 -5.78 -8.71
CA ASP A 422 0.24 -5.39 -8.30
C ASP A 422 -0.15 -5.97 -6.93
N MET A 423 0.12 -7.26 -6.69
CA MET A 423 -0.09 -7.90 -5.37
C MET A 423 0.69 -7.18 -4.26
N LYS A 424 1.93 -6.79 -4.55
CA LYS A 424 2.81 -6.08 -3.61
C LYS A 424 2.43 -4.63 -3.31
N GLN A 425 1.42 -4.06 -3.98
CA GLN A 425 0.84 -2.79 -3.52
C GLN A 425 0.29 -2.88 -2.10
N SER A 426 0.04 -4.10 -1.60
CA SER A 426 -0.08 -4.39 -0.17
C SER A 426 1.05 -5.32 0.30
N PRO A 427 1.61 -5.10 1.49
CA PRO A 427 2.63 -5.99 2.07
C PRO A 427 2.07 -7.35 2.52
N ILE A 428 0.77 -7.43 2.81
CA ILE A 428 0.11 -8.62 3.37
C ILE A 428 -1.01 -9.09 2.46
N LEU A 429 -1.03 -10.39 2.14
CA LEU A 429 -2.21 -11.06 1.59
C LEU A 429 -2.92 -11.82 2.72
N TYR A 430 -4.22 -11.60 2.83
CA TYR A 430 -5.10 -12.20 3.83
C TYR A 430 -6.04 -13.23 3.18
N ILE A 431 -6.11 -14.43 3.75
CA ILE A 431 -6.97 -15.50 3.26
C ILE A 431 -7.86 -15.99 4.41
N THR A 432 -9.16 -16.03 4.18
CA THR A 432 -10.16 -16.49 5.15
C THR A 432 -11.34 -17.16 4.44
N GLY A 433 -12.07 -18.04 5.12
CA GLY A 433 -13.27 -18.68 4.62
C GLY A 433 -13.81 -19.75 5.56
N HIS A 434 -14.94 -20.32 5.18
CA HIS A 434 -15.57 -21.47 5.84
C HIS A 434 -15.24 -22.79 5.13
N GLU A 435 -15.06 -22.75 3.80
CA GLU A 435 -14.87 -23.92 2.96
C GLU A 435 -13.39 -24.22 2.67
N SER A 436 -13.10 -25.41 2.16
CA SER A 436 -11.73 -25.78 1.78
C SER A 436 -11.22 -24.91 0.62
N LEU A 437 -9.93 -24.50 0.67
CA LEU A 437 -9.27 -23.81 -0.43
C LEU A 437 -8.88 -24.72 -1.61
N LEU A 438 -9.01 -26.04 -1.47
CA LEU A 438 -8.63 -27.03 -2.48
C LEU A 438 -9.72 -27.21 -3.56
N LEU A 439 -10.44 -26.15 -3.92
CA LEU A 439 -11.47 -26.20 -4.95
C LEU A 439 -10.86 -26.14 -6.35
N PRO A 440 -11.43 -26.83 -7.35
CA PRO A 440 -10.95 -26.76 -8.72
C PRO A 440 -10.99 -25.32 -9.26
N ASN A 441 -9.85 -24.82 -9.69
CA ASN A 441 -9.73 -23.55 -10.40
C ASN A 441 -8.76 -23.73 -11.58
N ARG A 442 -9.15 -23.28 -12.78
CA ARG A 442 -8.32 -23.43 -13.99
C ARG A 442 -6.97 -22.71 -13.89
N PHE A 443 -6.84 -21.76 -12.97
CA PHE A 443 -5.62 -20.98 -12.76
C PHE A 443 -4.76 -21.45 -11.59
N GLN A 444 -5.12 -22.55 -10.91
CA GLN A 444 -4.53 -22.94 -9.63
C GLN A 444 -3.00 -23.01 -9.67
N GLU A 445 -2.41 -23.61 -10.71
CA GLU A 445 -0.95 -23.72 -10.83
C GLU A 445 -0.26 -22.36 -10.95
N VAL A 446 -0.79 -21.48 -11.79
CA VAL A 446 -0.26 -20.13 -12.02
C VAL A 446 -0.45 -19.27 -10.77
N GLU A 447 -1.60 -19.35 -10.13
CA GLU A 447 -1.90 -18.65 -8.88
C GLU A 447 -0.91 -19.04 -7.76
N ILE A 448 -0.65 -20.34 -7.60
CA ILE A 448 0.35 -20.85 -6.65
C ILE A 448 1.75 -20.30 -6.98
N LYS A 449 2.14 -20.29 -8.26
CA LYS A 449 3.42 -19.73 -8.71
C LYS A 449 3.54 -18.25 -8.35
N LEU A 450 2.50 -17.46 -8.59
CA LEU A 450 2.46 -16.03 -8.28
C LEU A 450 2.51 -15.75 -6.77
N ILE A 451 1.81 -16.55 -5.95
CA ILE A 451 1.86 -16.46 -4.49
C ILE A 451 3.26 -16.77 -3.96
N LYS A 452 3.92 -17.82 -4.47
CA LYS A 452 5.33 -18.11 -4.14
C LYS A 452 6.23 -16.93 -4.48
N ARG A 453 6.10 -16.39 -5.70
CA ARG A 453 6.89 -15.24 -6.15
C ARG A 453 6.62 -13.98 -5.31
N PHE A 454 5.38 -13.77 -4.85
CA PHE A 454 5.03 -12.71 -3.90
C PHE A 454 5.76 -12.85 -2.56
N VAL A 455 5.72 -14.04 -1.96
CA VAL A 455 6.44 -14.33 -0.69
C VAL A 455 7.94 -14.16 -0.85
N GLU A 456 8.50 -14.72 -1.92
CA GLU A 456 9.92 -14.61 -2.25
C GLU A 456 10.38 -13.17 -2.51
N SER A 457 9.45 -12.30 -2.95
CA SER A 457 9.71 -10.88 -3.17
C SER A 457 9.52 -10.03 -1.92
N GLY A 458 9.35 -10.63 -0.74
CA GLY A 458 9.19 -9.93 0.52
C GLY A 458 7.75 -9.86 1.05
N GLY A 459 6.77 -10.34 0.29
CA GLY A 459 5.37 -10.38 0.74
C GLY A 459 5.14 -11.28 1.94
N PHE A 460 4.06 -11.04 2.68
CA PHE A 460 3.67 -11.80 3.86
C PHE A 460 2.26 -12.39 3.70
N LEU A 461 2.08 -13.65 4.09
CA LEU A 461 0.78 -14.31 4.06
C LEU A 461 0.19 -14.35 5.47
N PHE A 462 -1.06 -13.94 5.59
CA PHE A 462 -1.82 -14.12 6.81
C PHE A 462 -3.10 -14.87 6.47
N ALA A 463 -3.48 -15.84 7.29
CA ALA A 463 -4.73 -16.56 7.10
C ALA A 463 -5.38 -16.89 8.44
N GLU A 464 -6.70 -17.07 8.40
CA GLU A 464 -7.44 -17.57 9.54
C GLU A 464 -8.64 -18.41 9.09
N ALA A 465 -9.05 -19.37 9.92
CA ALA A 465 -10.29 -20.10 9.71
C ALA A 465 -11.45 -19.33 10.34
N CYS A 466 -12.21 -18.62 9.51
CA CYS A 466 -13.40 -17.89 9.94
C CYS A 466 -14.38 -18.84 10.65
N CYS A 467 -14.99 -18.38 11.74
CA CYS A 467 -15.82 -19.21 12.62
C CYS A 467 -15.13 -20.52 13.10
N SER A 468 -13.80 -20.58 13.07
CA SER A 468 -12.99 -21.78 13.34
C SER A 468 -13.44 -23.01 12.54
N LYS A 469 -13.88 -22.83 11.28
CA LYS A 469 -14.47 -23.91 10.48
C LYS A 469 -13.45 -25.03 10.18
N PRO A 470 -13.75 -26.30 10.53
CA PRO A 470 -12.83 -27.40 10.31
C PRO A 470 -12.53 -27.71 8.83
N ALA A 471 -13.45 -27.38 7.92
CA ALA A 471 -13.25 -27.60 6.48
C ALA A 471 -12.15 -26.67 5.93
N PHE A 472 -12.24 -25.37 6.23
CA PHE A 472 -11.18 -24.41 5.91
C PHE A 472 -9.85 -24.77 6.60
N ASP A 473 -9.86 -25.11 7.90
CA ASP A 473 -8.61 -25.45 8.63
C ASP A 473 -7.84 -26.61 7.99
N ARG A 474 -8.52 -27.73 7.70
CA ARG A 474 -7.90 -28.87 7.02
C ARG A 474 -7.46 -28.53 5.60
N GLY A 475 -8.31 -27.83 4.85
CA GLY A 475 -8.03 -27.42 3.48
C GLY A 475 -6.82 -26.49 3.39
N PHE A 476 -6.72 -25.50 4.26
CA PHE A 476 -5.62 -24.54 4.32
C PHE A 476 -4.29 -25.22 4.68
N LYS A 477 -4.28 -26.07 5.72
CA LYS A 477 -3.07 -26.83 6.10
C LYS A 477 -2.57 -27.72 4.96
N GLN A 478 -3.49 -28.41 4.27
CA GLN A 478 -3.13 -29.23 3.11
C GLN A 478 -2.67 -28.37 1.93
N TRP A 479 -3.27 -27.20 1.71
CA TRP A 479 -2.85 -26.23 0.68
C TRP A 479 -1.42 -25.75 0.93
N VAL A 480 -1.05 -25.44 2.18
CA VAL A 480 0.34 -25.09 2.54
C VAL A 480 1.30 -26.25 2.25
N LYS A 481 0.93 -27.47 2.67
CA LYS A 481 1.73 -28.68 2.43
C LYS A 481 1.98 -28.93 0.93
N ASN A 482 0.95 -28.77 0.10
CA ASN A 482 1.07 -28.95 -1.35
C ASN A 482 2.00 -27.91 -2.01
N ILE A 483 2.06 -26.69 -1.47
CA ILE A 483 2.83 -25.60 -2.08
C ILE A 483 4.28 -25.59 -1.61
N TRP A 484 4.53 -25.73 -0.32
CA TRP A 484 5.86 -25.59 0.27
C TRP A 484 6.52 -26.90 0.72
N ASP A 485 5.83 -28.04 0.57
CA ASP A 485 6.27 -29.36 1.06
C ASP A 485 6.65 -29.32 2.56
N GLN A 486 5.92 -28.51 3.32
CA GLN A 486 6.14 -28.25 4.73
C GLN A 486 4.81 -28.12 5.47
N GLU A 487 4.80 -28.51 6.73
CA GLU A 487 3.63 -28.35 7.60
C GLU A 487 3.74 -27.05 8.40
N LEU A 488 2.58 -26.44 8.69
CA LEU A 488 2.52 -25.32 9.62
C LEU A 488 2.86 -25.81 11.04
N THR A 489 3.67 -25.04 11.75
CA THR A 489 4.06 -25.34 13.14
C THR A 489 3.53 -24.27 14.09
N HIS A 490 3.29 -24.61 15.35
CA HIS A 490 2.88 -23.62 16.34
C HIS A 490 3.98 -22.59 16.57
N LEU A 491 3.61 -21.31 16.64
CA LEU A 491 4.55 -20.26 16.98
C LEU A 491 4.94 -20.34 18.45
N GLU A 492 6.25 -20.30 18.72
CA GLU A 492 6.79 -20.25 20.07
C GLU A 492 6.33 -19.00 20.82
N SER A 493 6.31 -19.07 22.16
CA SER A 493 5.91 -17.95 23.00
C SER A 493 6.83 -16.73 22.92
N THR A 494 8.07 -16.94 22.45
CA THR A 494 9.09 -15.92 22.21
C THR A 494 8.95 -15.25 20.84
N HIS A 495 8.11 -15.78 19.95
CA HIS A 495 7.96 -15.25 18.60
C HIS A 495 7.53 -13.77 18.62
N ALA A 496 8.14 -12.95 17.77
CA ALA A 496 8.00 -11.50 17.83
C ALA A 496 6.55 -11.01 17.64
N VAL A 497 5.71 -11.74 16.90
CA VAL A 497 4.28 -11.40 16.72
C VAL A 497 3.53 -11.22 18.05
N TRP A 498 3.97 -11.84 19.14
CA TRP A 498 3.30 -11.71 20.43
C TRP A 498 3.61 -10.37 21.13
N THR A 499 4.65 -9.64 20.71
CA THR A 499 5.18 -8.48 21.44
C THR A 499 5.61 -7.30 20.56
N CYS A 500 5.56 -7.45 19.23
CA CYS A 500 6.13 -6.48 18.30
C CYS A 500 5.42 -5.13 18.28
N TYR A 501 4.18 -5.04 18.78
CA TYR A 501 3.46 -3.78 18.96
C TYR A 501 2.70 -3.75 20.30
N ASN A 502 1.72 -4.64 20.46
CA ASN A 502 1.03 -4.93 21.71
C ASN A 502 1.67 -6.13 22.40
N LYS A 503 1.57 -6.20 23.74
CA LYS A 503 2.03 -7.36 24.51
C LYS A 503 0.87 -8.34 24.70
N ILE A 504 0.93 -9.47 24.01
CA ILE A 504 -0.09 -10.52 24.02
C ILE A 504 0.55 -11.80 24.56
N LYS A 505 -0.15 -12.48 25.45
CA LYS A 505 0.30 -13.78 25.97
C LYS A 505 0.11 -14.83 24.87
N ALA A 506 1.18 -15.52 24.50
CA ALA A 506 1.11 -16.57 23.49
C ALA A 506 0.16 -17.70 23.91
N GLY A 507 -0.66 -18.17 22.96
CA GLY A 507 -1.55 -19.32 23.13
C GLY A 507 -2.87 -19.05 23.85
N ASP A 508 -3.16 -17.81 24.29
CA ASP A 508 -4.42 -17.44 24.95
C ASP A 508 -4.99 -16.11 24.41
N PRO A 509 -6.19 -16.09 23.79
CA PRO A 509 -7.01 -17.24 23.39
C PRO A 509 -6.60 -17.85 22.03
N PHE A 510 -5.66 -17.20 21.33
CA PHE A 510 -5.28 -17.55 19.96
C PHE A 510 -4.00 -18.38 19.92
N LYS A 511 -4.03 -19.50 19.18
CA LYS A 511 -2.89 -20.41 18.99
C LYS A 511 -2.40 -20.30 17.56
N LEU A 512 -1.53 -19.32 17.31
CA LEU A 512 -0.98 -19.08 16.00
C LEU A 512 -0.05 -20.21 15.55
N MET A 513 -0.11 -20.50 14.26
CA MET A 513 0.82 -21.34 13.53
C MET A 513 1.59 -20.49 12.52
N GLY A 514 2.74 -20.95 12.05
CA GLY A 514 3.52 -20.25 11.05
C GLY A 514 4.21 -21.19 10.06
N LEU A 515 4.58 -20.60 8.92
CA LEU A 515 5.47 -21.22 7.93
C LEU A 515 6.81 -20.49 7.95
N GLN A 516 7.87 -21.25 8.17
CA GLN A 516 9.23 -20.75 8.14
C GLN A 516 9.86 -21.01 6.77
N VAL A 517 10.40 -19.98 6.12
CA VAL A 517 11.21 -20.12 4.91
C VAL A 517 12.55 -19.45 5.17
N GLY A 518 13.60 -20.27 5.27
CA GLY A 518 14.90 -19.82 5.74
C GLY A 518 14.81 -19.23 7.15
N CYS A 519 15.30 -18.01 7.30
CA CYS A 519 15.36 -17.33 8.60
C CYS A 519 14.12 -16.49 8.95
N ARG A 520 13.07 -16.53 8.10
CA ARG A 520 11.85 -15.71 8.18
C ARG A 520 10.58 -16.55 8.34
N THR A 521 9.69 -16.11 9.23
CA THR A 521 8.29 -16.55 9.22
C THR A 521 7.55 -15.77 8.13
N VAL A 522 7.22 -16.46 7.03
CA VAL A 522 6.61 -15.85 5.84
C VAL A 522 5.08 -15.91 5.85
N MET A 523 4.53 -16.77 6.69
CA MET A 523 3.09 -16.95 6.86
C MET A 523 2.75 -17.07 8.34
N ILE A 524 1.66 -16.44 8.76
CA ILE A 524 1.00 -16.72 10.03
C ILE A 524 -0.42 -17.20 9.75
N TYR A 525 -0.83 -18.25 10.46
CA TYR A 525 -2.14 -18.84 10.37
C TYR A 525 -2.80 -18.92 11.76
N SER A 526 -4.07 -18.50 11.85
CA SER A 526 -4.90 -18.71 13.03
C SER A 526 -5.97 -19.77 12.75
N PRO A 527 -5.92 -20.95 13.38
CA PRO A 527 -7.02 -21.91 13.32
C PRO A 527 -8.24 -21.46 14.14
N GLN A 528 -8.07 -20.45 15.01
CA GLN A 528 -9.16 -19.79 15.71
C GLN A 528 -9.63 -18.57 14.94
N ASP A 529 -10.91 -18.29 15.09
CA ASP A 529 -11.61 -17.15 14.49
C ASP A 529 -11.02 -15.82 14.94
N LEU A 530 -10.74 -14.95 13.97
CA LEU A 530 -10.35 -13.56 14.19
C LEU A 530 -11.28 -12.58 13.45
N SER A 531 -11.80 -12.99 12.29
CA SER A 531 -12.59 -12.12 11.43
C SER A 531 -13.94 -11.76 12.03
N CYS A 532 -14.65 -12.69 12.68
CA CYS A 532 -15.94 -12.37 13.32
C CYS A 532 -15.75 -11.38 14.48
N HIS A 533 -14.63 -11.47 15.20
CA HIS A 533 -14.27 -10.51 16.23
C HIS A 533 -14.01 -9.13 15.65
N TRP A 534 -13.31 -9.03 14.52
CA TRP A 534 -13.13 -7.77 13.81
C TRP A 534 -14.43 -7.23 13.21
N GLU A 535 -15.30 -8.09 12.66
CA GLU A 535 -16.61 -7.73 12.13
C GLU A 535 -17.47 -7.08 13.20
N SER A 536 -17.45 -7.63 14.43
CA SER A 536 -18.23 -7.09 15.56
C SER A 536 -17.86 -5.65 15.94
N ASN A 537 -16.64 -5.21 15.62
CA ASN A 537 -16.10 -3.88 15.97
C ASN A 537 -16.20 -3.53 17.46
N ARG A 538 -16.21 -4.54 18.35
CA ARG A 538 -16.21 -4.33 19.81
C ARG A 538 -14.80 -4.17 20.35
N HIS A 539 -14.63 -3.17 21.22
CA HIS A 539 -13.35 -2.78 21.82
C HIS A 539 -13.41 -2.74 23.36
N ASP A 540 -14.38 -3.44 23.95
CA ASP A 540 -14.57 -3.44 25.40
C ASP A 540 -13.37 -4.09 26.11
N LYS A 541 -12.91 -3.46 27.20
CA LYS A 541 -11.73 -3.92 27.91
C LYS A 541 -11.96 -5.32 28.50
N GLY A 542 -11.13 -6.28 28.10
CA GLY A 542 -11.22 -7.67 28.55
C GLY A 542 -12.05 -8.56 27.63
N ASP A 543 -12.74 -8.00 26.63
CA ASP A 543 -13.38 -8.76 25.54
C ASP A 543 -12.30 -9.44 24.68
N ILE A 544 -12.58 -10.66 24.24
CA ILE A 544 -11.80 -11.38 23.25
C ILE A 544 -11.70 -10.60 21.93
N SER A 545 -12.73 -9.83 21.57
CA SER A 545 -12.71 -8.97 20.37
C SER A 545 -11.59 -7.93 20.43
N GLN A 546 -11.41 -7.26 21.58
CA GLN A 546 -10.30 -6.31 21.77
C GLN A 546 -8.94 -7.00 21.63
N ARG A 547 -8.78 -8.21 22.19
CA ARG A 547 -7.54 -8.99 22.02
C ARG A 547 -7.31 -9.41 20.56
N ALA A 548 -8.37 -9.72 19.81
CA ALA A 548 -8.29 -10.02 18.38
C ALA A 548 -7.80 -8.79 17.59
N PHE A 549 -8.29 -7.58 17.88
CA PHE A 549 -7.79 -6.34 17.27
C PHE A 549 -6.32 -6.08 17.61
N GLU A 550 -5.92 -6.27 18.87
CA GLU A 550 -4.52 -6.15 19.29
C GLU A 550 -3.61 -7.15 18.57
N LEU A 551 -4.07 -8.40 18.40
CA LEU A 551 -3.34 -9.43 17.67
C LEU A 551 -3.27 -9.13 16.17
N GLY A 552 -4.37 -8.68 15.55
CA GLY A 552 -4.40 -8.23 14.16
C GLY A 552 -3.42 -7.07 13.92
N ALA A 553 -3.36 -6.10 14.83
CA ALA A 553 -2.38 -5.03 14.79
C ALA A 553 -0.93 -5.53 14.92
N ASN A 554 -0.68 -6.55 15.75
CA ASN A 554 0.63 -7.20 15.84
C ASN A 554 1.01 -7.95 14.55
N ILE A 555 0.07 -8.67 13.94
CA ILE A 555 0.29 -9.37 12.67
C ILE A 555 0.60 -8.37 11.56
N ILE A 556 -0.12 -7.24 11.50
CA ILE A 556 0.19 -6.13 10.59
C ILE A 556 1.58 -5.55 10.90
N ALA A 557 1.89 -5.27 12.16
CA ALA A 557 3.21 -4.77 12.56
C ALA A 557 4.34 -5.74 12.18
N TYR A 558 4.11 -7.05 12.29
CA TYR A 558 5.04 -8.10 11.90
C TYR A 558 5.21 -8.16 10.37
N GLY A 559 4.13 -8.34 9.62
CA GLY A 559 4.17 -8.49 8.16
C GLY A 559 4.65 -7.25 7.41
N THR A 560 4.51 -6.07 8.01
CA THR A 560 5.05 -4.79 7.47
C THR A 560 6.44 -4.44 7.99
N GLY A 561 6.95 -5.19 8.97
CA GLY A 561 8.14 -4.78 9.74
C GLY A 561 7.99 -3.38 10.34
N ARG A 562 6.79 -2.99 10.79
CA ARG A 562 6.44 -1.65 11.31
C ARG A 562 6.80 -0.50 10.35
N THR A 563 6.84 -0.80 9.05
CA THR A 563 7.08 0.20 8.01
C THR A 563 5.75 0.56 7.37
N PRO A 564 5.37 1.85 7.32
CA PRO A 564 4.11 2.23 6.70
C PRO A 564 4.10 1.83 5.21
N PRO A 565 2.99 1.29 4.70
CA PRO A 565 2.88 0.92 3.29
C PRO A 565 3.05 2.14 2.39
N LEU A 566 3.48 1.88 1.15
CA LEU A 566 3.67 2.91 0.15
C LEU A 566 2.32 3.43 -0.37
N PRO A 567 2.23 4.69 -0.84
CA PRO A 567 1.03 5.17 -1.52
C PRO A 567 0.63 4.25 -2.67
N ARG A 568 -0.68 4.13 -2.92
CA ARG A 568 -1.18 3.35 -4.07
C ARG A 568 -0.58 3.91 -5.37
N LEU A 569 -0.35 3.03 -6.36
CA LEU A 569 0.32 3.31 -7.64
C LEU A 569 1.84 3.52 -7.56
N THR A 570 2.48 3.41 -6.39
CA THR A 570 3.94 3.36 -6.34
C THR A 570 4.46 2.16 -7.15
N PRO A 571 5.37 2.35 -8.12
CA PRO A 571 5.98 1.24 -8.86
C PRO A 571 6.72 0.29 -7.91
N ILE A 572 6.60 -1.00 -8.16
CA ILE A 572 7.27 -2.04 -7.39
C ILE A 572 8.04 -2.93 -8.35
N ASP A 573 9.35 -2.94 -8.20
CA ASP A 573 10.22 -3.79 -8.99
C ASP A 573 10.19 -5.22 -8.43
N ILE A 574 9.88 -6.18 -9.29
CA ILE A 574 9.98 -7.61 -9.01
C ILE A 574 11.21 -8.13 -9.72
N ALA A 575 12.12 -8.77 -8.98
CA ALA A 575 13.34 -9.34 -9.55
C ALA A 575 13.01 -10.34 -10.67
N GLY A 576 13.80 -10.33 -11.75
CA GLY A 576 13.65 -11.22 -12.90
C GLY A 576 12.71 -10.72 -14.02
N THR A 577 12.54 -9.40 -14.18
CA THR A 577 11.73 -8.80 -15.27
C THR A 577 12.49 -8.48 -16.54
N GLU A 578 13.83 -8.51 -16.54
CA GLU A 578 14.62 -8.10 -17.70
C GLU A 578 15.61 -9.19 -18.11
N THR A 579 15.34 -9.68 -19.32
CA THR A 579 16.14 -10.36 -20.33
C THR A 579 17.67 -10.39 -20.11
N GLU A 580 18.24 -11.58 -20.32
CA GLU A 580 19.64 -11.87 -20.71
C GLU A 580 20.79 -11.25 -19.89
N ILE A 581 20.66 -11.11 -18.56
CA ILE A 581 21.88 -10.97 -17.75
C ILE A 581 22.62 -12.31 -17.77
N THR A 582 23.70 -12.36 -18.56
CA THR A 582 24.45 -13.58 -18.88
C THR A 582 24.68 -14.47 -17.65
N THR A 583 24.04 -15.64 -17.64
CA THR A 583 24.29 -16.71 -16.65
C THR A 583 25.63 -17.42 -16.89
N THR A 584 26.35 -17.05 -17.96
CA THR A 584 27.65 -17.60 -18.34
C THR A 584 28.80 -16.66 -17.98
N ARG A 585 29.89 -17.22 -17.44
CA ARG A 585 31.16 -16.53 -17.12
C ARG A 585 31.74 -15.86 -18.38
N LYS A 586 31.39 -14.61 -18.68
CA LYS A 586 32.13 -13.77 -19.62
C LYS A 586 33.31 -13.12 -18.90
N ARG A 587 34.48 -13.01 -19.55
CA ARG A 587 35.59 -12.18 -19.04
C ARG A 587 35.13 -10.72 -19.01
N GLY A 588 35.45 -10.00 -17.94
CA GLY A 588 35.14 -8.56 -17.80
C GLY A 588 33.87 -8.22 -17.01
N VAL A 589 33.11 -9.20 -16.50
CA VAL A 589 31.92 -8.94 -15.66
C VAL A 589 32.28 -8.92 -14.17
N PHE A 590 31.61 -8.07 -13.39
CA PHE A 590 31.74 -8.01 -11.94
C PHE A 590 31.13 -9.27 -11.29
N GLN A 591 31.86 -9.90 -10.38
CA GLN A 591 31.46 -11.15 -9.73
C GLN A 591 31.60 -11.06 -8.21
N ALA A 592 30.55 -11.45 -7.50
CA ALA A 592 30.56 -11.61 -6.06
C ALA A 592 30.69 -13.10 -5.69
N ALA A 593 31.48 -13.39 -4.65
CA ALA A 593 31.56 -14.71 -4.04
C ALA A 593 31.22 -14.63 -2.54
N GLN A 594 30.40 -15.55 -2.05
CA GLN A 594 30.02 -15.63 -0.65
C GLN A 594 30.92 -16.63 0.08
N ILE A 595 31.61 -16.18 1.13
CA ILE A 595 32.51 -17.01 1.94
C ILE A 595 31.69 -18.01 2.74
N ARG A 596 32.04 -19.29 2.63
CA ARG A 596 31.48 -20.36 3.46
C ARG A 596 32.24 -20.45 4.78
N HIS A 597 31.52 -20.33 5.89
CA HIS A 597 32.05 -20.53 7.24
C HIS A 597 31.28 -21.62 8.00
N SER A 598 31.69 -21.89 9.24
CA SER A 598 31.17 -22.98 10.08
C SER A 598 29.78 -22.75 10.68
N GLY A 599 29.38 -21.50 10.92
CA GLY A 599 27.99 -21.14 11.30
C GLY A 599 27.02 -21.07 10.12
N ASP A 600 25.78 -20.62 10.35
CA ASP A 600 24.82 -20.29 9.29
C ASP A 600 25.33 -19.14 8.42
N TRP A 601 25.96 -19.50 7.29
CA TRP A 601 26.66 -18.59 6.37
C TRP A 601 25.79 -18.07 5.24
N GLN A 602 24.56 -18.57 5.10
CA GLN A 602 23.64 -18.20 4.03
C GLN A 602 22.19 -17.96 4.50
N PRO A 603 21.93 -17.14 5.55
CA PRO A 603 20.56 -16.84 5.96
C PRO A 603 19.79 -15.96 4.95
N ALA A 604 20.50 -15.31 4.01
CA ALA A 604 19.96 -14.46 2.96
C ALA A 604 20.51 -14.81 1.55
N PRO A 605 20.13 -15.98 0.97
CA PRO A 605 20.73 -16.53 -0.26
C PRO A 605 20.60 -15.67 -1.53
N LYS A 606 19.58 -14.81 -1.62
CA LYS A 606 19.28 -13.95 -2.78
C LYS A 606 19.84 -12.52 -2.63
N ALA A 607 20.46 -12.17 -1.49
CA ALA A 607 20.93 -10.81 -1.20
C ALA A 607 21.88 -10.27 -2.30
N MET A 608 22.92 -11.02 -2.64
CA MET A 608 23.90 -10.61 -3.66
C MET A 608 23.32 -10.59 -5.07
N ARG A 609 22.44 -11.54 -5.42
CA ARG A 609 21.73 -11.52 -6.70
C ARG A 609 20.94 -10.21 -6.85
N ASN A 610 20.14 -9.86 -5.86
CA ASN A 610 19.31 -8.64 -5.88
C ASN A 610 20.16 -7.38 -5.93
N LEU A 611 21.27 -7.34 -5.18
CA LEU A 611 22.22 -6.23 -5.20
C LEU A 611 22.83 -6.05 -6.60
N LEU A 612 23.35 -7.11 -7.20
CA LEU A 612 24.01 -7.03 -8.50
C LEU A 612 23.02 -6.68 -9.61
N GLU A 613 21.79 -7.23 -9.59
CA GLU A 613 20.72 -6.82 -10.50
C GLU A 613 20.41 -5.33 -10.37
N HIS A 614 20.35 -4.81 -9.14
CA HIS A 614 20.12 -3.39 -8.88
C HIS A 614 21.26 -2.50 -9.40
N VAL A 615 22.52 -2.88 -9.17
CA VAL A 615 23.69 -2.14 -9.65
C VAL A 615 23.75 -2.14 -11.18
N HIS A 616 23.45 -3.26 -11.83
CA HIS A 616 23.37 -3.34 -13.29
C HIS A 616 22.33 -2.37 -13.85
N LYS A 617 21.10 -2.39 -13.30
CA LYS A 617 20.00 -1.54 -13.77
C LYS A 617 20.28 -0.04 -13.59
N LEU A 618 20.84 0.35 -12.44
CA LEU A 618 21.04 1.77 -12.13
C LEU A 618 22.34 2.36 -12.66
N HIS A 619 23.39 1.55 -12.79
CA HIS A 619 24.74 2.03 -13.11
C HIS A 619 25.32 1.43 -14.38
N GLY A 620 24.60 0.51 -15.05
CA GLY A 620 25.07 -0.13 -16.28
C GLY A 620 26.28 -1.04 -16.09
N LEU A 621 26.59 -1.44 -14.85
CA LEU A 621 27.72 -2.33 -14.57
C LEU A 621 27.39 -3.74 -15.05
N ASP A 622 28.26 -4.33 -15.87
CA ASP A 622 28.13 -5.74 -16.25
C ASP A 622 28.42 -6.64 -15.05
N VAL A 623 27.46 -7.48 -14.68
CA VAL A 623 27.51 -8.31 -13.46
C VAL A 623 27.16 -9.77 -13.75
N SER A 624 27.68 -10.67 -12.92
CA SER A 624 27.16 -12.05 -12.81
C SER A 624 26.13 -12.13 -11.69
N LEU A 625 24.88 -12.46 -12.02
CA LEU A 625 23.83 -12.69 -11.01
C LEU A 625 24.01 -13.99 -10.21
N LYS A 626 24.92 -14.87 -10.65
CA LYS A 626 25.29 -16.06 -9.90
C LYS A 626 26.32 -15.68 -8.84
N THR A 627 25.96 -15.86 -7.57
CA THR A 627 26.89 -15.75 -6.44
C THR A 627 27.57 -17.09 -6.21
N GLU A 628 28.90 -17.13 -6.32
CA GLU A 628 29.66 -18.37 -6.12
C GLU A 628 29.89 -18.64 -4.62
N LYS A 629 29.80 -19.91 -4.23
CA LYS A 629 30.07 -20.34 -2.85
C LYS A 629 31.57 -20.58 -2.70
N LEU A 630 32.26 -19.82 -1.85
CA LEU A 630 33.72 -19.82 -1.79
C LEU A 630 34.24 -20.46 -0.50
N GLY A 631 35.05 -21.51 -0.67
CA GLY A 631 35.96 -21.99 0.37
C GLY A 631 37.31 -21.24 0.30
N LEU A 632 38.00 -21.12 1.44
CA LEU A 632 39.22 -20.30 1.55
C LEU A 632 40.54 -21.10 1.43
N PHE A 633 40.50 -22.40 1.19
CA PHE A 633 41.70 -23.27 1.20
C PHE A 633 42.59 -23.16 -0.04
N ASP A 634 42.01 -22.80 -1.19
CA ASP A 634 42.72 -22.69 -2.46
C ASP A 634 42.87 -21.23 -2.89
N LEU A 635 44.10 -20.73 -2.87
CA LEU A 635 44.43 -19.36 -3.28
C LEU A 635 44.07 -19.10 -4.75
N GLY A 636 44.20 -20.11 -5.61
CA GLY A 636 43.91 -20.02 -7.04
C GLY A 636 42.44 -19.67 -7.32
N THR A 637 41.54 -20.17 -6.48
CA THR A 637 40.11 -19.88 -6.51
C THR A 637 39.80 -18.55 -5.81
N VAL A 638 40.35 -18.30 -4.61
CA VAL A 638 40.09 -17.07 -3.86
C VAL A 638 40.47 -15.83 -4.67
N ARG A 639 41.61 -15.83 -5.37
CA ARG A 639 42.08 -14.69 -6.19
C ARG A 639 41.22 -14.34 -7.40
N GLN A 640 40.29 -15.22 -7.81
CA GLN A 640 39.39 -14.98 -8.96
C GLN A 640 38.31 -13.95 -8.63
N PHE A 641 38.02 -13.74 -7.34
CA PHE A 641 36.96 -12.83 -6.89
C PHE A 641 37.59 -11.62 -6.20
N LYS A 642 37.13 -10.43 -6.60
CA LYS A 642 37.54 -9.14 -6.00
C LYS A 642 36.52 -8.59 -5.03
N PHE A 643 35.28 -9.07 -5.09
CA PHE A 643 34.24 -8.76 -4.13
C PHE A 643 33.81 -10.03 -3.38
N LEU A 644 34.16 -10.10 -2.10
CA LEU A 644 33.86 -11.22 -1.21
C LEU A 644 32.78 -10.81 -0.22
N TYR A 645 31.72 -11.60 -0.11
CA TYR A 645 30.61 -11.34 0.81
C TYR A 645 30.64 -12.34 1.97
N MET A 646 30.37 -11.87 3.20
CA MET A 646 30.26 -12.72 4.39
C MET A 646 29.07 -12.29 5.24
N HIS A 647 28.21 -13.23 5.59
CA HIS A 647 26.99 -12.97 6.32
C HIS A 647 26.64 -14.16 7.19
N GLY A 648 26.07 -13.93 8.37
CA GLY A 648 25.62 -15.03 9.19
C GLY A 648 24.89 -14.63 10.46
N ARG A 649 24.19 -15.61 11.03
CA ARG A 649 23.40 -15.48 12.26
C ARG A 649 24.11 -16.11 13.46
N ASP A 650 24.82 -17.21 13.25
CA ASP A 650 25.43 -18.00 14.31
C ASP A 650 26.91 -17.67 14.51
N PRO A 651 27.48 -17.93 15.69
CA PRO A 651 28.93 -17.84 15.87
C PRO A 651 29.64 -18.75 14.87
N PHE A 652 30.77 -18.28 14.35
CA PHE A 652 31.60 -19.03 13.42
C PHE A 652 33.07 -18.96 13.82
N ARG A 653 33.85 -19.87 13.25
CA ARG A 653 35.31 -19.95 13.38
C ARG A 653 35.96 -20.24 12.04
N VAL A 654 37.06 -19.53 11.78
CA VAL A 654 37.99 -19.72 10.66
C VAL A 654 39.36 -19.76 11.32
N ASP A 655 39.78 -20.94 11.74
CA ASP A 655 40.96 -21.13 12.60
C ASP A 655 42.18 -21.63 11.82
N ASP A 656 41.99 -22.07 10.57
CA ASP A 656 43.05 -22.58 9.72
C ASP A 656 43.91 -21.42 9.17
N LYS A 657 45.21 -21.47 9.47
CA LYS A 657 46.17 -20.43 9.09
C LYS A 657 46.24 -20.22 7.57
N LYS A 658 46.13 -21.29 6.77
CA LYS A 658 46.19 -21.21 5.30
C LYS A 658 44.97 -20.46 4.75
N GLN A 659 43.79 -20.69 5.32
CA GLN A 659 42.59 -19.93 4.94
C GLN A 659 42.74 -18.43 5.22
N ILE A 660 43.28 -18.07 6.39
CA ILE A 660 43.54 -16.68 6.78
C ILE A 660 44.57 -16.05 5.84
N ASP A 661 45.68 -16.72 5.57
CA ASP A 661 46.76 -16.20 4.72
C ASP A 661 46.29 -16.04 3.26
N ASN A 662 45.50 -16.98 2.73
CA ASN A 662 44.92 -16.87 1.39
C ASN A 662 43.96 -15.69 1.25
N LEU A 663 43.09 -15.49 2.25
CA LEU A 663 42.16 -14.37 2.24
C LEU A 663 42.91 -13.05 2.39
N ARG A 664 43.85 -12.95 3.33
CA ARG A 664 44.69 -11.75 3.52
C ARG A 664 45.38 -11.37 2.22
N PHE A 665 46.03 -12.34 1.56
CA PHE A 665 46.70 -12.10 0.28
C PHE A 665 45.73 -11.54 -0.77
N ASN A 666 44.52 -12.10 -0.91
CA ASN A 666 43.54 -11.57 -1.85
C ASN A 666 43.13 -10.12 -1.51
N LEU A 667 42.85 -9.85 -0.24
CA LEU A 667 42.43 -8.53 0.24
C LEU A 667 43.53 -7.47 0.07
N GLU A 668 44.79 -7.82 0.27
CA GLU A 668 45.93 -6.95 -0.02
C GLU A 668 46.10 -6.71 -1.53
N ASN A 669 45.73 -7.67 -2.37
CA ASN A 669 45.87 -7.63 -3.84
C ASN A 669 44.54 -7.30 -4.56
N GLY A 670 43.84 -6.27 -4.09
CA GLY A 670 42.66 -5.69 -4.76
C GLY A 670 41.31 -6.30 -4.37
N GLY A 671 41.29 -7.27 -3.45
CA GLY A 671 40.05 -7.81 -2.88
C GLY A 671 39.38 -6.86 -1.89
N LEU A 672 38.06 -6.98 -1.75
CA LEU A 672 37.25 -6.38 -0.70
C LEU A 672 36.41 -7.45 -0.02
N LEU A 673 36.48 -7.54 1.30
CA LEU A 673 35.55 -8.29 2.13
C LEU A 673 34.43 -7.36 2.60
N PHE A 674 33.22 -7.56 2.10
CA PHE A 674 32.01 -6.91 2.56
C PHE A 674 31.23 -7.87 3.46
N ALA A 675 30.89 -7.46 4.68
CA ALA A 675 30.26 -8.35 5.64
C ALA A 675 29.19 -7.68 6.49
N ASP A 676 28.20 -8.45 6.94
CA ASP A 676 27.17 -7.96 7.86
C ASP A 676 26.61 -9.04 8.79
N ALA A 677 26.16 -8.62 9.98
CA ALA A 677 25.56 -9.52 10.96
C ALA A 677 24.06 -9.69 10.73
N CYS A 678 23.60 -10.94 10.51
CA CYS A 678 22.20 -11.27 10.28
C CYS A 678 21.34 -10.80 11.45
N CYS A 679 20.36 -9.95 11.16
CA CYS A 679 19.49 -9.30 12.14
C CYS A 679 20.23 -8.72 13.36
N GLY A 680 21.45 -8.20 13.15
CA GLY A 680 22.27 -7.60 14.20
C GLY A 680 22.73 -8.58 15.28
N ASN A 681 22.88 -9.86 14.94
CA ASN A 681 23.22 -10.90 15.91
C ASN A 681 24.58 -10.63 16.60
N ALA A 682 24.55 -10.46 17.92
CA ALA A 682 25.72 -10.13 18.73
C ALA A 682 26.77 -11.24 18.79
N THR A 683 26.37 -12.51 18.65
CA THR A 683 27.31 -13.63 18.66
C THR A 683 28.09 -13.74 17.36
N PHE A 684 27.44 -13.52 16.22
CA PHE A 684 28.13 -13.38 14.93
C PHE A 684 29.06 -12.15 14.92
N ASP A 685 28.60 -10.99 15.41
CA ASP A 685 29.43 -9.78 15.50
C ASP A 685 30.71 -10.03 16.29
N LYS A 686 30.61 -10.71 17.43
CA LYS A 686 31.76 -11.12 18.23
C LYS A 686 32.72 -12.04 17.45
N SER A 687 32.19 -13.07 16.78
CA SER A 687 33.00 -13.98 15.95
C SER A 687 33.69 -13.25 14.79
N PHE A 688 33.00 -12.31 14.13
CA PHE A 688 33.55 -11.54 13.03
C PHE A 688 34.70 -10.63 13.46
N ARG A 689 34.56 -9.94 14.60
CA ARG A 689 35.64 -9.11 15.15
C ARG A 689 36.89 -9.94 15.48
N GLN A 690 36.72 -11.10 16.13
CA GLN A 690 37.82 -12.03 16.41
C GLN A 690 38.46 -12.60 15.14
N PHE A 691 37.67 -12.82 14.10
CA PHE A 691 38.17 -13.23 12.79
C PHE A 691 39.02 -12.14 12.14
N VAL A 692 38.56 -10.88 12.16
CA VAL A 692 39.30 -9.75 11.61
C VAL A 692 40.60 -9.47 12.36
N GLU A 693 40.64 -9.63 13.69
CA GLU A 693 41.88 -9.51 14.48
C GLU A 693 42.95 -10.52 14.06
N ARG A 694 42.54 -11.73 13.61
CA ARG A 694 43.47 -12.73 13.07
C ARG A 694 43.87 -12.41 11.64
N LEU A 695 42.94 -11.86 10.85
CA LEU A 695 43.18 -11.46 9.47
C LEU A 695 44.17 -10.28 9.40
N PHE A 696 44.04 -9.27 10.26
CA PHE A 696 44.93 -8.11 10.32
C PHE A 696 45.33 -7.76 11.77
N PRO A 697 46.30 -8.48 12.38
CA PRO A 697 46.63 -8.35 13.81
C PRO A 697 47.12 -6.99 14.28
N LYS A 698 47.59 -6.14 13.37
CA LYS A 698 48.11 -4.79 13.66
C LYS A 698 47.08 -3.67 13.43
N GLN A 699 45.89 -4.01 12.95
CA GLN A 699 44.86 -3.04 12.57
C GLN A 699 43.57 -3.35 13.34
N LYS A 700 42.74 -2.33 13.53
CA LYS A 700 41.43 -2.46 14.14
C LYS A 700 40.37 -1.99 13.16
N LEU A 701 39.17 -2.54 13.28
CA LEU A 701 37.99 -2.00 12.60
C LEU A 701 37.77 -0.56 13.08
N VAL A 702 37.82 0.38 12.14
CA VAL A 702 37.56 1.81 12.41
C VAL A 702 36.27 2.22 11.74
N ARG A 703 35.56 3.15 12.36
CA ARG A 703 34.33 3.69 11.79
C ARG A 703 34.63 4.45 10.49
N VAL A 704 33.92 4.12 9.41
CA VAL A 704 33.99 4.91 8.16
C VAL A 704 33.39 6.28 8.41
N ALA A 705 34.13 7.35 8.08
CA ALA A 705 33.77 8.72 8.42
C ALA A 705 32.51 9.21 7.69
N THR A 706 31.60 9.83 8.45
CA THR A 706 30.31 10.37 7.95
C THR A 706 30.15 11.86 8.27
N GLY A 707 31.14 12.51 8.89
CA GLY A 707 31.02 13.92 9.25
C GLY A 707 30.95 14.80 8.00
N PRO A 708 30.29 15.98 8.05
CA PRO A 708 30.16 16.84 6.88
C PRO A 708 31.50 17.32 6.28
N LYS A 709 32.58 17.35 7.09
CA LYS A 709 33.91 17.86 6.70
C LYS A 709 34.91 16.77 6.31
N ASP A 710 34.73 15.56 6.81
CA ASP A 710 35.68 14.45 6.72
C ASP A 710 35.04 13.17 6.15
N ARG A 711 33.86 13.31 5.51
CA ARG A 711 33.11 12.20 4.92
C ARG A 711 33.97 11.38 3.96
N ASP A 712 34.02 10.07 4.20
CA ASP A 712 34.72 9.17 3.30
C ASP A 712 34.00 9.09 1.94
N SER A 713 34.77 8.98 0.86
CA SER A 713 34.23 8.98 -0.51
C SER A 713 33.20 7.87 -0.74
N LEU A 714 33.29 6.77 0.02
CA LEU A 714 32.30 5.68 0.03
C LEU A 714 30.86 6.20 0.20
N PHE A 715 30.66 7.25 0.99
CA PHE A 715 29.34 7.85 1.24
C PHE A 715 29.13 9.18 0.51
N GLY A 716 30.06 9.55 -0.38
CA GLY A 716 30.05 10.79 -1.15
C GLY A 716 29.16 10.73 -2.39
N VAL A 717 28.93 11.90 -2.98
CA VAL A 717 28.12 12.08 -4.19
C VAL A 717 28.69 11.31 -5.38
N ASP A 718 30.02 11.25 -5.52
CA ASP A 718 30.67 10.67 -6.69
C ASP A 718 30.35 9.19 -6.91
N LEU A 719 30.17 8.43 -5.82
CA LEU A 719 29.80 7.02 -5.89
C LEU A 719 28.29 6.80 -5.94
N ASN A 720 27.51 7.69 -5.33
CA ASN A 720 26.12 7.42 -4.98
C ASN A 720 25.10 8.30 -5.74
N GLY A 721 25.57 9.27 -6.54
CA GLY A 721 24.76 10.34 -7.13
C GLY A 721 24.23 11.36 -6.12
N LYS A 722 24.23 11.02 -4.83
CA LYS A 722 23.90 11.88 -3.68
C LYS A 722 24.62 11.41 -2.44
N THR A 723 24.89 12.30 -1.51
CA THR A 723 25.51 11.96 -0.23
C THR A 723 24.62 11.02 0.60
N LEU A 724 25.18 9.96 1.19
CA LEU A 724 24.44 9.03 2.07
C LEU A 724 24.41 9.54 3.51
N THR A 725 23.30 10.12 3.96
CA THR A 725 23.18 10.78 5.28
C THR A 725 21.99 10.24 6.06
N ALA A 726 21.78 10.72 7.29
CA ALA A 726 20.56 10.45 8.06
C ALA A 726 19.26 10.83 7.31
N GLU A 727 19.31 11.73 6.32
CA GLU A 727 18.14 12.10 5.51
C GLU A 727 17.66 10.95 4.62
N ASN A 728 18.55 10.05 4.22
CA ASN A 728 18.26 9.00 3.26
C ASN A 728 18.71 7.60 3.69
N ILE A 729 19.18 7.44 4.93
CA ILE A 729 19.51 6.17 5.54
C ILE A 729 18.64 5.95 6.79
N LYS A 730 18.00 4.77 6.83
CA LYS A 730 17.14 4.32 7.92
C LYS A 730 17.55 2.93 8.39
N CYS A 731 17.63 2.76 9.70
CA CYS A 731 18.00 1.50 10.32
C CYS A 731 17.21 1.29 11.61
N ARG A 732 16.88 0.03 11.88
CA ARG A 732 16.39 -0.41 13.18
C ARG A 732 17.59 -0.85 14.01
N ILE A 733 17.85 -0.13 15.09
CA ILE A 733 18.99 -0.39 15.99
C ILE A 733 18.64 -1.28 17.20
N LYS A 734 17.37 -1.64 17.38
CA LYS A 734 16.88 -2.51 18.45
C LYS A 734 15.69 -3.35 18.00
N THR A 735 15.60 -4.59 18.46
CA THR A 735 14.46 -5.50 18.21
C THR A 735 13.14 -4.82 18.57
N ASN A 736 12.13 -4.99 17.72
CA ASN A 736 10.80 -4.36 17.80
C ASN A 736 10.81 -2.81 17.79
N GLY A 737 11.96 -2.19 17.51
CA GLY A 737 12.07 -0.74 17.36
C GLY A 737 11.46 -0.21 16.05
N ASN A 738 11.26 1.10 15.98
CA ASN A 738 10.97 1.77 14.71
C ASN A 738 12.25 1.92 13.89
N LEU A 739 12.11 2.07 12.57
CA LEU A 739 13.20 2.54 11.72
C LEU A 739 13.54 3.98 12.09
N LEU A 740 14.82 4.25 12.32
CA LEU A 740 15.33 5.57 12.68
C LEU A 740 16.23 6.11 11.57
N ALA A 741 16.10 7.39 11.28
CA ALA A 741 17.07 8.13 10.47
C ALA A 741 18.43 8.11 11.17
N MET A 742 19.50 7.72 10.46
CA MET A 742 20.84 7.71 11.02
C MET A 742 21.92 7.78 9.93
N GLU A 743 23.11 8.25 10.27
CA GLU A 743 24.27 8.17 9.36
C GLU A 743 24.62 6.71 9.03
N PRO A 744 25.06 6.38 7.80
CA PRO A 744 25.37 5.01 7.38
C PRO A 744 26.48 4.42 8.23
N HIS A 745 26.26 3.23 8.83
CA HIS A 745 27.13 2.62 9.83
C HIS A 745 27.93 1.42 9.31
N LEU A 746 29.07 1.71 8.71
CA LEU A 746 30.12 0.75 8.38
C LEU A 746 31.38 0.98 9.22
N GLU A 747 32.01 -0.12 9.58
CA GLU A 747 33.37 -0.18 10.13
C GLU A 747 34.28 -0.87 9.10
N GLY A 748 35.58 -0.60 9.10
CA GLY A 748 36.46 -1.20 8.11
C GLY A 748 37.93 -1.17 8.47
N ILE A 749 38.74 -1.78 7.60
CA ILE A 749 40.21 -1.75 7.66
C ILE A 749 40.74 -1.15 6.36
N LYS A 750 41.69 -0.21 6.48
CA LYS A 750 42.46 0.32 5.34
C LYS A 750 43.83 -0.35 5.26
N VAL A 751 44.20 -0.76 4.06
CA VAL A 751 45.57 -1.12 3.67
C VAL A 751 45.95 -0.21 2.51
N ASP A 752 47.08 0.48 2.62
CA ASP A 752 47.57 1.45 1.63
C ASP A 752 46.52 2.49 1.20
N GLY A 753 45.73 2.99 2.17
CA GLY A 753 44.69 3.98 1.95
C GLY A 753 43.36 3.43 1.39
N ARG A 754 43.30 2.15 0.99
CA ARG A 754 42.10 1.49 0.44
C ARG A 754 41.38 0.64 1.48
N TRP A 755 40.05 0.71 1.53
CA TRP A 755 39.23 -0.20 2.32
C TRP A 755 39.35 -1.63 1.76
N VAL A 756 39.82 -2.55 2.59
CA VAL A 756 39.94 -3.99 2.26
C VAL A 756 38.93 -4.85 3.02
N VAL A 757 38.43 -4.34 4.14
CA VAL A 757 37.31 -4.91 4.90
C VAL A 757 36.30 -3.79 5.13
N LEU A 758 35.03 -4.08 4.87
CA LEU A 758 33.89 -3.25 5.22
C LEU A 758 32.85 -4.14 5.92
N TYR A 759 32.45 -3.73 7.11
CA TYR A 759 31.58 -4.51 7.98
C TYR A 759 30.44 -3.67 8.53
N SER A 760 29.24 -4.24 8.53
CA SER A 760 28.10 -3.70 9.26
C SER A 760 27.66 -4.63 10.38
N LYS A 761 27.64 -4.11 11.61
CA LYS A 761 26.99 -4.79 12.73
C LYS A 761 25.45 -4.85 12.61
N TYR A 762 24.88 -4.10 11.66
CA TYR A 762 23.45 -4.10 11.38
C TYR A 762 23.20 -4.89 10.09
N ASP A 763 22.07 -5.60 10.02
CA ASP A 763 21.74 -6.42 8.87
C ASP A 763 21.60 -5.58 7.58
N LEU A 764 22.28 -6.05 6.54
CA LEU A 764 22.11 -5.65 5.15
C LEU A 764 21.56 -6.82 4.33
N GLY A 765 21.98 -8.06 4.61
CA GLY A 765 21.62 -9.25 3.85
C GLY A 765 20.11 -9.51 3.76
N CYS A 766 19.42 -9.59 4.90
CA CYS A 766 17.98 -9.80 4.92
C CYS A 766 17.23 -8.62 4.28
N ALA A 767 17.72 -7.39 4.49
CA ALA A 767 17.15 -6.20 3.86
C ALA A 767 17.27 -6.21 2.33
N LEU A 768 18.40 -6.67 1.77
CA LEU A 768 18.62 -6.83 0.33
C LEU A 768 17.70 -7.90 -0.29
N GLU A 769 17.31 -8.92 0.46
CA GLU A 769 16.26 -9.87 0.05
C GLU A 769 14.86 -9.27 0.09
N GLY A 770 14.66 -8.20 0.86
CA GLY A 770 13.36 -7.58 1.10
C GLY A 770 12.61 -8.18 2.28
N ASN A 771 13.32 -8.84 3.19
CA ASN A 771 12.76 -9.25 4.46
C ASN A 771 12.52 -8.01 5.36
N THR A 772 11.30 -7.85 5.83
CA THR A 772 10.90 -6.80 6.76
C THR A 772 10.24 -7.46 7.98
N SER A 773 11.03 -7.78 8.99
CA SER A 773 10.51 -8.32 10.26
C SER A 773 10.89 -7.39 11.41
N PRO A 774 9.99 -7.10 12.38
CA PRO A 774 10.25 -6.16 13.48
C PRO A 774 11.36 -6.63 14.43
N ASP A 775 11.63 -7.92 14.51
CA ASP A 775 12.70 -8.50 15.33
C ASP A 775 14.10 -8.30 14.74
N CYS A 776 14.19 -8.09 13.42
CA CYS A 776 15.45 -7.95 12.72
C CYS A 776 16.04 -6.55 12.93
N VAL A 777 17.23 -6.51 13.54
CA VAL A 777 18.04 -5.29 13.73
C VAL A 777 18.88 -5.07 12.47
N GLY A 778 18.55 -4.03 11.71
CA GLY A 778 19.05 -3.89 10.33
C GLY A 778 18.52 -2.67 9.60
N TYR A 779 19.09 -2.43 8.43
CA TYR A 779 18.67 -1.36 7.52
C TYR A 779 17.32 -1.65 6.87
N ASP A 780 16.59 -0.61 6.46
CA ASP A 780 15.52 -0.83 5.49
C ASP A 780 16.11 -1.19 4.11
N ARG A 781 15.32 -1.81 3.23
CA ARG A 781 15.78 -2.26 1.90
C ARG A 781 16.41 -1.14 1.09
N ALA A 782 15.83 0.06 1.10
CA ALA A 782 16.33 1.20 0.33
C ALA A 782 17.71 1.67 0.83
N SER A 783 17.92 1.70 2.14
CA SER A 783 19.20 2.06 2.76
C SER A 783 20.24 0.98 2.56
N ALA A 784 19.85 -0.30 2.70
CA ALA A 784 20.73 -1.43 2.44
C ALA A 784 21.22 -1.45 0.99
N MET A 785 20.33 -1.23 0.02
CA MET A 785 20.69 -1.11 -1.40
C MET A 785 21.69 0.04 -1.63
N ARG A 786 21.46 1.22 -1.03
CA ARG A 786 22.40 2.36 -1.16
C ARG A 786 23.78 2.02 -0.61
N ILE A 787 23.86 1.50 0.61
CA ILE A 787 25.13 1.18 1.29
C ILE A 787 25.88 0.06 0.56
N ALA A 788 25.18 -0.99 0.14
CA ALA A 788 25.79 -2.13 -0.53
C ALA A 788 26.20 -1.78 -1.98
N THR A 789 25.42 -0.96 -2.69
CA THR A 789 25.81 -0.41 -4.01
C THR A 789 27.09 0.41 -3.89
N ALA A 790 27.20 1.25 -2.84
CA ALA A 790 28.42 2.01 -2.59
C ALA A 790 29.65 1.09 -2.45
N ALA A 791 29.53 -0.03 -1.73
CA ALA A 791 30.61 -1.00 -1.57
C ALA A 791 30.98 -1.69 -2.90
N VAL A 792 29.99 -2.04 -3.72
CA VAL A 792 30.21 -2.63 -5.06
C VAL A 792 30.94 -1.63 -5.97
N LEU A 793 30.42 -0.40 -6.07
CA LEU A 793 31.01 0.63 -6.92
C LEU A 793 32.40 1.07 -6.44
N TYR A 794 32.63 1.07 -5.12
CA TYR A 794 33.95 1.30 -4.54
C TYR A 794 34.96 0.23 -4.99
N ASN A 795 34.57 -1.04 -5.03
CA ASN A 795 35.45 -2.12 -5.49
C ASN A 795 35.61 -2.19 -7.01
N ALA A 796 34.59 -1.77 -7.76
CA ALA A 796 34.61 -1.78 -9.22
C ALA A 796 35.45 -0.63 -9.82
N ARG A 797 35.78 0.40 -9.03
CA ARG A 797 36.66 1.48 -9.48
C ARG A 797 38.14 1.05 -9.38
N PRO A 798 38.96 1.31 -10.42
CA PRO A 798 40.38 0.96 -10.42
C PRO A 798 41.18 1.63 -9.30
#